data_AF-A0A151Z8W7-F1
#
_entry.id   AF-A0A151Z8W7-F1
#
_cell.length_a   1.000
_cell.length_b   1.000
_cell.length_c   1.000
_cell.angle_alpha   90.00
_cell.angle_beta   90.00
_cell.angle_gamma   90.00
#
_symmetry.space_group_name_H-M   'P 1'
#
loop_
_entity.id
_entity.type
_entity.pdbx_description
1 polymer ?
#
loop_
_entity_poly.entity_id
_entity_poly.type
_entity_poly.pdbx_seq_one_letter_code
_entity_poly.pdbx_strand_id
1 'polypeptide(L)'
;MNRNTIKISIKNNSPRFYYNGRTENWVVKSHSINLWLECKTTSSFQIPFHLFHFDIKNEKEIDKFSKVIESIKYGKNVAIYIHGNLSYSPLGKDSHFYRAMETLGCTKIMDFIDLPDKHKTFRLLSIKGSIIGNASELINENDTSLEKEMVHLEKYIEKRSLNVLINELGPSLVVDPKPDTSKKPMEEKLKFQNGLNICVYNRQLKFLAMLPIEYLYSIDKSCIIVVVSNGHSHGNLSYQVLQYLETELGSKYIREYHQNPFSKWFLISQFGQPNAYCEQISNSYCYGKYVQYYQVASGEPIQGNYCCTGSSEMEFNRNHTYSILNGILQSVPSNSMGFSLIEVSDDIYRQFKNSFYDFTDSSELKRLIDDIDLIPKYRHVLISSTNFPGTFKIPKDVAEAFRSLGSQLSYRLKGSCCYCLVGRKGSPPGSVDELLSFDCPISLCCVEPFCHPDPKYIISPEPVPKQRVVRALLVGIQYQDENYTHVNDTILNHGLALVHCGYVDKDSIKILLHDKDTDPTLGPSKKNLLYHIQNWLLKDLKAGDTIYFAYAGHCFRVDPFIQDIETDYHYNFICTLDDELRYIQPISSMEFQSLFSEVPNGVNISMLFDCSFAKGIIEDGLNKCSYPLNRQSISFFSEDVNTLKSLPKDYQFLQNFNKILAEQTRIELIERGISKTKKMTYRQILSKLKIADMNEHHHPILLNQSNKSNDLHFLSSI
;
A
#
# COMPACT_ATOMS: atom_id res chain seq x y z
N MET A 1 13.42 15.97 -9.59
CA MET A 1 12.20 15.46 -10.25
C MET A 1 11.04 16.41 -9.97
N ASN A 2 10.37 16.93 -11.00
CA ASN A 2 9.19 17.80 -10.83
C ASN A 2 8.03 16.98 -10.25
N ARG A 3 7.56 17.32 -9.05
CA ARG A 3 6.39 16.68 -8.43
C ARG A 3 5.14 17.07 -9.21
N ASN A 4 4.32 16.07 -9.59
CA ASN A 4 3.04 16.38 -10.21
C ASN A 4 2.03 16.79 -9.14
N THR A 5 1.67 18.07 -9.09
CA THR A 5 0.73 18.61 -8.09
C THR A 5 -0.57 19.02 -8.76
N ILE A 6 -1.70 18.54 -8.23
CA ILE A 6 -3.04 18.99 -8.60
C ILE A 6 -3.59 19.90 -7.50
N LYS A 7 -4.07 21.09 -7.87
CA LYS A 7 -4.70 22.04 -6.94
C LYS A 7 -6.02 22.54 -7.52
N ILE A 8 -7.05 22.63 -6.68
CA ILE A 8 -8.27 23.37 -6.96
C ILE A 8 -8.26 24.61 -6.07
N SER A 9 -8.13 25.80 -6.64
CA SER A 9 -8.28 27.05 -5.90
C SER A 9 -9.51 27.81 -6.36
N ILE A 10 -10.13 28.62 -5.51
CA ILE A 10 -11.14 29.58 -5.96
C ILE A 10 -10.47 30.96 -6.01
N LYS A 11 -10.59 31.64 -7.15
CA LYS A 11 -10.19 33.04 -7.28
C LYS A 11 -11.33 33.81 -7.95
N ASN A 12 -11.86 34.84 -7.28
CA ASN A 12 -12.99 35.65 -7.75
C ASN A 12 -14.26 34.82 -8.05
N ASN A 13 -14.65 33.92 -7.15
CA ASN A 13 -15.78 32.98 -7.30
C ASN A 13 -15.66 32.00 -8.49
N SER A 14 -14.52 31.95 -9.16
CA SER A 14 -14.23 31.00 -10.22
C SER A 14 -13.19 29.99 -9.74
N PRO A 15 -13.51 28.68 -9.69
CA PRO A 15 -12.53 27.65 -9.44
C PRO A 15 -11.50 27.63 -10.58
N ARG A 16 -10.24 27.52 -10.19
CA ARG A 16 -9.09 27.34 -11.06
C ARG A 16 -8.47 26.00 -10.73
N PHE A 17 -8.23 25.23 -11.78
CA PHE A 17 -7.52 23.97 -11.69
C PHE A 17 -6.06 24.21 -12.06
N TYR A 18 -5.15 23.76 -11.19
CA TYR A 18 -3.71 23.82 -11.44
C TYR A 18 -3.19 22.40 -11.57
N TYR A 19 -2.40 22.17 -12.61
CA TYR A 19 -1.65 20.95 -12.82
C TYR A 19 -0.19 21.31 -13.06
N ASN A 20 0.70 20.89 -12.16
CA ASN A 20 2.15 21.17 -12.24
C ASN A 20 2.46 22.67 -12.40
N GLY A 21 1.74 23.52 -11.66
CA GLY A 21 1.89 24.97 -11.73
C GLY A 21 1.25 25.63 -12.96
N ARG A 22 0.73 24.87 -13.94
CA ARG A 22 -0.05 25.42 -15.06
C ARG A 22 -1.51 25.59 -14.67
N THR A 23 -2.10 26.71 -15.08
CA THR A 23 -3.52 27.00 -14.87
C THR A 23 -4.30 26.98 -16.17
N GLU A 24 -5.46 26.34 -16.16
CA GLU A 24 -6.50 26.60 -17.15
C GLU A 24 -7.74 27.15 -16.45
N ASN A 25 -8.35 28.16 -17.08
CA ASN A 25 -9.62 28.70 -16.63
C ASN A 25 -10.73 27.84 -17.24
N TRP A 26 -11.24 26.91 -16.45
CA TRP A 26 -12.42 26.14 -16.83
C TRP A 26 -13.67 26.89 -16.39
N VAL A 27 -14.65 26.99 -17.29
CA VAL A 27 -15.97 27.52 -16.93
C VAL A 27 -16.72 26.44 -16.17
N VAL A 28 -16.91 26.62 -14.87
CA VAL A 28 -17.79 25.75 -14.07
C VAL A 28 -19.23 26.23 -14.15
N LYS A 29 -20.14 25.28 -14.08
CA LYS A 29 -21.57 25.57 -13.94
C LYS A 29 -21.98 25.51 -12.48
N SER A 30 -22.62 26.58 -12.01
CA SER A 30 -23.27 26.61 -10.69
C SER A 30 -24.44 25.63 -10.64
N HIS A 31 -24.74 25.10 -9.46
CA HIS A 31 -25.81 24.13 -9.18
C HIS A 31 -25.65 22.80 -9.96
N SER A 32 -24.41 22.45 -10.29
CA SER A 32 -24.06 21.25 -11.05
C SER A 32 -22.83 20.56 -10.44
N ILE A 33 -22.63 19.29 -10.81
CA ILE A 33 -21.41 18.56 -10.51
C ILE A 33 -20.44 18.75 -11.67
N ASN A 34 -19.30 19.38 -11.37
CA ASN A 34 -18.21 19.58 -12.31
C ASN A 34 -17.16 18.49 -12.02
N LEU A 35 -16.95 17.60 -12.98
CA LEU A 35 -16.06 16.45 -12.87
C LEU A 35 -14.89 16.62 -13.86
N TRP A 36 -13.67 16.74 -13.36
CA TRP A 36 -12.47 16.62 -14.18
C TRP A 36 -11.94 15.20 -14.06
N LEU A 37 -11.87 14.52 -15.20
CA LEU A 37 -11.32 13.18 -15.32
C LEU A 37 -9.97 13.25 -16.03
N GLU A 38 -8.98 12.58 -15.46
CA GLU A 38 -7.68 12.45 -16.11
C GLU A 38 -7.79 11.72 -17.46
N CYS A 39 -7.36 12.41 -18.52
CA CYS A 39 -7.32 11.93 -19.89
C CYS A 39 -5.88 11.74 -20.34
N LYS A 40 -5.65 10.80 -21.25
CA LYS A 40 -4.34 10.69 -21.91
C LYS A 40 -4.21 11.84 -22.91
N THR A 41 -3.34 12.80 -22.63
CA THR A 41 -2.92 13.78 -23.65
C THR A 41 -1.73 13.23 -24.43
N THR A 42 -1.75 13.37 -25.75
CA THR A 42 -0.62 13.04 -26.64
C THR A 42 0.39 14.18 -26.72
N SER A 43 0.07 15.37 -26.18
CA SER A 43 0.95 16.53 -26.18
C SER A 43 1.39 16.88 -24.76
N SER A 44 2.68 17.19 -24.59
CA SER A 44 3.29 17.66 -23.34
C SER A 44 2.80 19.05 -22.90
N PHE A 45 1.93 19.69 -23.70
CA PHE A 45 1.49 21.07 -23.50
C PHE A 45 0.07 21.20 -22.93
N GLN A 46 -0.80 20.19 -23.07
CA GLN A 46 -2.18 20.24 -22.58
C GLN A 46 -2.34 19.67 -21.17
N ILE A 47 -3.19 20.30 -20.36
CA ILE A 47 -3.59 19.76 -19.06
C ILE A 47 -4.38 18.45 -19.32
N PRO A 48 -3.99 17.32 -18.69
CA PRO A 48 -4.52 16.01 -19.04
C PRO A 48 -5.88 15.74 -18.38
N PHE A 49 -6.83 16.66 -18.51
CA PHE A 49 -8.16 16.51 -17.90
C PHE A 49 -9.27 16.89 -18.87
N HIS A 50 -10.36 16.10 -18.85
CA HIS A 50 -11.61 16.46 -19.53
C HIS A 50 -12.68 16.80 -18.50
N LEU A 51 -13.35 17.93 -18.72
CA LEU A 51 -14.40 18.43 -17.84
C LEU A 51 -15.77 17.95 -18.31
N PHE A 52 -16.49 17.30 -17.40
CA PHE A 52 -17.90 16.94 -17.55
C PHE A 52 -18.76 17.77 -16.60
N HIS A 53 -19.97 18.11 -17.05
CA HIS A 53 -20.98 18.79 -16.24
C HIS A 53 -22.23 17.93 -16.10
N PHE A 54 -22.71 17.79 -14.86
CA PHE A 54 -23.95 17.07 -14.55
C PHE A 54 -24.90 18.00 -13.80
N ASP A 55 -25.98 18.40 -14.46
CA ASP A 55 -27.07 19.17 -13.86
C ASP A 55 -28.02 18.20 -13.17
N ILE A 56 -27.78 17.90 -11.90
CA ILE A 56 -28.56 16.93 -11.12
C ILE A 56 -29.94 17.52 -10.76
N LYS A 57 -30.89 17.34 -11.70
CA LYS A 57 -32.28 17.81 -11.59
C LYS A 57 -33.28 16.69 -11.27
N ASN A 58 -32.87 15.44 -11.46
CA ASN A 58 -33.69 14.25 -11.25
C ASN A 58 -32.79 13.02 -11.10
N GLU A 59 -33.40 11.89 -10.75
CA GLU A 59 -32.73 10.59 -10.56
C GLU A 59 -32.01 10.09 -11.83
N LYS A 60 -32.57 10.34 -13.02
CA LYS A 60 -31.95 9.93 -14.30
C LYS A 60 -30.57 10.59 -14.52
N GLU A 61 -30.39 11.83 -14.09
CA GLU A 61 -29.10 12.52 -14.16
C GLU A 61 -28.11 12.01 -13.10
N ILE A 62 -28.60 11.57 -11.92
CA ILE A 62 -27.77 10.84 -10.94
C ILE A 62 -27.28 9.52 -11.52
N ASP A 63 -28.15 8.76 -12.17
CA ASP A 63 -27.77 7.49 -12.81
C ASP A 63 -26.73 7.72 -13.89
N LYS A 64 -26.88 8.80 -14.67
CA LYS A 64 -25.92 9.18 -15.70
C LYS A 64 -24.56 9.53 -15.08
N PHE A 65 -24.53 10.33 -14.01
CA PHE A 65 -23.30 10.63 -13.26
C PHE A 65 -22.66 9.36 -12.70
N SER A 66 -23.46 8.51 -12.06
CA SER A 66 -22.99 7.27 -11.42
C SER A 66 -22.39 6.31 -12.45
N LYS A 67 -23.04 6.14 -13.61
CA LYS A 67 -22.52 5.38 -14.74
C LYS A 67 -21.20 5.93 -15.27
N VAL A 68 -21.03 7.25 -15.31
CA VAL A 68 -19.75 7.85 -15.68
C VAL A 68 -18.69 7.50 -14.65
N ILE A 69 -18.95 7.67 -13.35
CA ILE A 69 -18.00 7.28 -12.29
C ILE A 69 -17.66 5.78 -12.31
N GLU A 70 -18.63 4.91 -12.58
CA GLU A 70 -18.44 3.47 -12.73
C GLU A 70 -17.58 3.13 -13.95
N SER A 71 -17.71 3.90 -15.04
CA SER A 71 -16.89 3.72 -16.24
C SER A 71 -15.43 4.19 -16.08
N ILE A 72 -15.12 4.98 -15.04
CA ILE A 72 -13.75 5.42 -14.76
C ILE A 72 -12.92 4.21 -14.32
N LYS A 73 -11.81 3.98 -15.02
CA LYS A 73 -10.85 2.94 -14.64
C LYS A 73 -10.22 3.25 -13.28
N TYR A 74 -10.00 2.21 -12.49
CA TYR A 74 -9.22 2.29 -11.26
C TYR A 74 -7.86 2.95 -11.50
N GLY A 75 -7.44 3.79 -10.56
CA GLY A 75 -6.19 4.52 -10.63
C GLY A 75 -6.18 5.78 -11.50
N LYS A 76 -7.36 6.26 -11.91
CA LYS A 76 -7.47 7.56 -12.58
C LYS A 76 -7.67 8.67 -11.56
N ASN A 77 -6.96 9.78 -11.76
CA ASN A 77 -7.19 10.98 -10.97
C ASN A 77 -8.55 11.58 -11.31
N VAL A 78 -9.29 11.89 -10.26
CA VAL A 78 -10.64 12.44 -10.31
C VAL A 78 -10.69 13.67 -9.43
N ALA A 79 -11.15 14.77 -10.02
CA ALA A 79 -11.44 15.99 -9.30
C ALA A 79 -12.93 16.32 -9.47
N ILE A 80 -13.61 16.61 -8.36
CA ILE A 80 -15.02 17.00 -8.35
C ILE A 80 -15.14 18.35 -7.66
N TYR A 81 -15.93 19.23 -8.26
CA TYR A 81 -16.35 20.50 -7.70
C TYR A 81 -17.86 20.65 -7.84
N ILE A 82 -18.53 20.86 -6.71
CA ILE A 82 -19.96 21.17 -6.64
C ILE A 82 -20.07 22.56 -6.04
N HIS A 83 -20.87 23.43 -6.66
CA HIS A 83 -21.15 24.77 -6.16
C HIS A 83 -22.65 25.02 -6.13
N GLY A 84 -23.15 25.49 -4.99
CA GLY A 84 -24.57 25.64 -4.72
C GLY A 84 -25.26 24.31 -4.39
N ASN A 85 -26.57 24.39 -4.19
CA ASN A 85 -27.40 23.22 -3.93
C ASN A 85 -27.65 22.43 -5.22
N LEU A 86 -27.54 21.11 -5.15
CA LEU A 86 -28.06 20.24 -6.20
C LEU A 86 -29.59 20.41 -6.23
N SER A 87 -30.16 20.63 -7.43
CA SER A 87 -31.60 20.88 -7.58
C SER A 87 -32.45 19.67 -7.16
N TYR A 88 -31.84 18.49 -7.18
CA TYR A 88 -32.41 17.26 -6.66
C TYR A 88 -31.47 16.70 -5.59
N SER A 89 -31.99 16.53 -4.37
CA SER A 89 -31.24 15.85 -3.30
C SER A 89 -31.28 14.35 -3.57
N PRO A 90 -30.13 13.69 -3.80
CA PRO A 90 -30.08 12.23 -3.80
C PRO A 90 -30.39 11.74 -2.38
N LEU A 91 -31.66 11.50 -2.09
CA LEU A 91 -32.08 11.10 -0.74
C LEU A 91 -31.56 9.70 -0.43
N GLY A 92 -30.80 9.61 0.67
CA GLY A 92 -30.39 8.36 1.29
C GLY A 92 -28.97 7.90 0.93
N LYS A 93 -28.30 7.30 1.92
CA LYS A 93 -27.00 6.61 1.78
C LYS A 93 -27.02 5.49 0.73
N ASP A 94 -28.21 5.04 0.31
CA ASP A 94 -28.37 3.98 -0.68
C ASP A 94 -28.43 4.47 -2.13
N SER A 95 -28.41 5.77 -2.37
CA SER A 95 -28.48 6.31 -3.72
C SER A 95 -27.27 5.88 -4.57
N HIS A 96 -27.50 5.66 -5.88
CA HIS A 96 -26.43 5.40 -6.85
C HIS A 96 -25.34 6.50 -6.79
N PHE A 97 -25.76 7.73 -6.50
CA PHE A 97 -24.87 8.87 -6.29
C PHE A 97 -23.86 8.64 -5.17
N TYR A 98 -24.32 8.28 -3.97
CA TYR A 98 -23.45 8.08 -2.82
C TYR A 98 -22.46 6.95 -3.06
N ARG A 99 -22.93 5.83 -3.62
CA ARG A 99 -22.09 4.69 -4.00
C ARG A 99 -21.01 5.10 -4.99
N ALA A 100 -21.36 5.88 -6.01
CA ALA A 100 -20.39 6.40 -6.97
C ALA A 100 -19.33 7.26 -6.27
N MET A 101 -19.72 8.16 -5.37
CA MET A 101 -18.78 9.00 -4.62
C MET A 101 -17.85 8.20 -3.72
N GLU A 102 -18.33 7.16 -3.03
CA GLU A 102 -17.49 6.31 -2.18
C GLU A 102 -16.44 5.51 -2.95
N THR A 103 -16.72 5.12 -4.20
CA THR A 103 -15.68 4.52 -5.06
C THR A 103 -14.56 5.51 -5.39
N LEU A 104 -14.74 6.80 -5.12
CA LEU A 104 -13.70 7.82 -5.18
C LEU A 104 -13.08 8.08 -3.80
N GLY A 105 -13.32 7.23 -2.79
CA GLY A 105 -12.81 7.41 -1.43
C GLY A 105 -13.47 8.54 -0.64
N CYS A 106 -14.62 9.04 -1.10
CA CYS A 106 -15.36 10.14 -0.50
C CYS A 106 -16.06 9.72 0.80
N THR A 107 -16.03 10.57 1.84
CA THR A 107 -16.73 10.35 3.11
C THR A 107 -17.67 11.48 3.49
N LYS A 108 -17.39 12.71 3.07
CA LYS A 108 -18.09 13.91 3.55
C LYS A 108 -19.23 14.37 2.64
N ILE A 109 -19.54 13.63 1.57
CA ILE A 109 -20.59 14.07 0.63
C ILE A 109 -21.97 14.12 1.27
N MET A 110 -22.26 13.26 2.26
CA MET A 110 -23.52 13.32 3.00
C MET A 110 -23.59 14.59 3.84
N ASP A 111 -22.52 14.93 4.55
CA ASP A 111 -22.42 16.18 5.29
C ASP A 111 -22.68 17.39 4.37
N PHE A 112 -22.21 17.34 3.12
CA PHE A 112 -22.50 18.39 2.14
C PHE A 112 -23.98 18.46 1.75
N ILE A 113 -24.61 17.32 1.46
CA ILE A 113 -26.02 17.23 1.04
C ILE A 113 -26.97 17.67 2.16
N ASP A 114 -26.66 17.31 3.41
CA ASP A 114 -27.54 17.53 4.56
C ASP A 114 -27.54 18.98 5.07
N LEU A 115 -26.60 19.82 4.63
CA LEU A 115 -26.54 21.18 5.12
C LEU A 115 -27.61 22.10 4.45
N PRO A 116 -28.25 23.05 5.18
CA PRO A 116 -29.47 23.78 4.76
C PRO A 116 -29.29 25.07 3.92
N ASP A 117 -28.16 25.29 3.27
CA ASP A 117 -27.62 26.62 2.93
C ASP A 117 -27.26 26.76 1.44
N LYS A 118 -27.52 27.92 0.82
CA LYS A 118 -27.52 28.11 -0.66
C LYS A 118 -26.14 28.33 -1.32
N HIS A 119 -25.09 28.58 -0.53
CA HIS A 119 -23.76 28.99 -1.03
C HIS A 119 -22.66 27.94 -0.78
N LYS A 120 -23.02 26.66 -0.71
CA LYS A 120 -22.01 25.64 -0.38
C LYS A 120 -21.15 25.28 -1.57
N THR A 121 -19.91 24.95 -1.26
CA THR A 121 -19.03 24.27 -2.19
C THR A 121 -18.60 22.94 -1.61
N PHE A 122 -18.58 21.91 -2.44
CA PHE A 122 -17.92 20.64 -2.17
C PHE A 122 -16.77 20.48 -3.14
N ARG A 123 -15.58 20.18 -2.62
CA ARG A 123 -14.39 19.94 -3.43
C ARG A 123 -13.84 18.57 -3.06
N LEU A 124 -13.57 17.75 -4.06
CA LEU A 124 -12.95 16.46 -3.89
C LEU A 124 -11.79 16.30 -4.87
N LEU A 125 -10.64 15.89 -4.34
CA LEU A 125 -9.49 15.40 -5.10
C LEU A 125 -9.20 13.98 -4.68
N SER A 126 -9.33 13.03 -5.62
CA SER A 126 -9.13 11.63 -5.34
C SER A 126 -8.64 10.84 -6.54
N ILE A 127 -8.42 9.55 -6.30
CA ILE A 127 -8.10 8.56 -7.31
C ILE A 127 -9.24 7.53 -7.28
N LYS A 128 -9.76 7.13 -8.44
CA LYS A 128 -10.80 6.09 -8.52
C LYS A 128 -10.30 4.79 -7.88
N GLY A 129 -11.05 4.29 -6.90
CA GLY A 129 -10.70 3.13 -6.07
C GLY A 129 -9.95 3.43 -4.79
N SER A 130 -9.77 4.71 -4.45
CA SER A 130 -9.14 5.11 -3.18
C SER A 130 -9.90 4.58 -1.98
N ILE A 131 -9.16 4.25 -0.90
CA ILE A 131 -9.72 3.94 0.44
C ILE A 131 -10.78 4.98 0.81
N ILE A 132 -11.95 4.55 1.30
CA ILE A 132 -12.95 5.48 1.85
C ILE A 132 -12.25 6.31 2.95
N GLY A 133 -12.26 7.63 2.79
CA GLY A 133 -11.57 8.60 3.65
C GLY A 133 -10.21 9.05 3.13
N ASN A 134 -9.67 8.45 2.07
CA ASN A 134 -8.43 8.90 1.43
C ASN A 134 -8.66 10.03 0.41
N ALA A 135 -9.90 10.34 0.04
CA ALA A 135 -10.18 11.54 -0.76
C ALA A 135 -9.77 12.79 0.03
N SER A 136 -9.18 13.78 -0.66
CA SER A 136 -9.04 15.12 -0.07
C SER A 136 -10.37 15.82 -0.29
N GLU A 137 -11.05 16.17 0.78
CA GLU A 137 -12.43 16.67 0.76
C GLU A 137 -12.55 17.97 1.54
N LEU A 138 -13.25 18.95 0.97
CA LEU A 138 -13.51 20.25 1.59
C LEU A 138 -14.97 20.67 1.37
N ILE A 139 -15.58 21.19 2.43
CA ILE A 139 -16.94 21.77 2.45
C ILE A 139 -16.83 23.23 2.90
N ASN A 140 -17.49 24.16 2.18
CA ASN A 140 -17.64 25.60 2.48
C ASN A 140 -16.49 26.57 2.08
N GLU A 141 -16.80 27.87 2.15
CA GLU A 141 -16.18 28.99 1.41
C GLU A 141 -14.89 29.60 2.02
N ASN A 142 -14.62 29.40 3.30
CA ASN A 142 -13.50 30.12 3.96
C ASN A 142 -12.10 29.60 3.56
N ASP A 143 -12.00 28.38 3.01
CA ASP A 143 -10.74 27.84 2.50
C ASP A 143 -10.57 28.12 1.00
N THR A 144 -9.56 28.90 0.68
CA THR A 144 -9.30 29.41 -0.68
C THR A 144 -8.70 28.37 -1.62
N SER A 145 -8.18 27.25 -1.10
CA SER A 145 -7.65 26.17 -1.94
C SER A 145 -7.64 24.80 -1.28
N LEU A 146 -7.92 23.79 -2.10
CA LEU A 146 -7.68 22.38 -1.78
C LEU A 146 -6.46 21.92 -2.59
N GLU A 147 -5.39 21.54 -1.89
CA GLU A 147 -4.18 20.96 -2.47
C GLU A 147 -4.07 19.51 -2.01
N LYS A 148 -3.83 18.59 -2.95
CA LYS A 148 -3.49 17.21 -2.63
C LYS A 148 -2.20 16.87 -3.35
N GLU A 149 -1.16 16.56 -2.58
CA GLU A 149 0.06 15.99 -3.16
C GLU A 149 -0.29 14.59 -3.68
N MET A 150 -0.01 14.33 -4.96
CA MET A 150 -0.26 13.02 -5.56
C MET A 150 0.72 12.01 -4.95
N VAL A 151 0.34 11.36 -3.84
CA VAL A 151 1.12 10.27 -3.29
C VAL A 151 1.17 9.16 -4.34
N HIS A 152 2.37 8.91 -4.84
CA HIS A 152 2.76 8.06 -5.97
C HIS A 152 2.50 6.56 -5.83
N LEU A 153 1.49 6.13 -5.07
CA LEU A 153 1.34 4.70 -4.77
C LEU A 153 1.05 3.86 -6.01
N GLU A 154 0.31 4.39 -6.98
CA GLU A 154 0.07 3.72 -8.26
C GLU A 154 1.24 3.84 -9.24
N LYS A 155 2.26 4.65 -8.95
CA LYS A 155 3.49 4.68 -9.73
C LYS A 155 4.47 3.56 -9.34
N TYR A 156 4.19 2.78 -8.30
CA TYR A 156 5.08 1.68 -7.89
C TYR A 156 4.52 0.29 -8.17
N ILE A 157 3.19 0.13 -8.30
CA ILE A 157 2.57 -1.17 -8.58
C ILE A 157 1.61 -1.06 -9.77
N GLU A 158 1.84 -1.89 -10.78
CA GLU A 158 0.98 -2.04 -11.95
C GLU A 158 0.16 -3.33 -11.81
N LYS A 159 -1.16 -3.22 -11.93
CA LYS A 159 -2.09 -4.37 -11.96
C LYS A 159 -2.32 -4.79 -13.41
N ARG A 160 -2.12 -6.08 -13.73
CA ARG A 160 -2.52 -6.69 -15.01
C ARG A 160 -3.44 -7.88 -14.77
N SER A 161 -4.40 -8.05 -15.66
CA SER A 161 -5.33 -9.18 -15.63
C SER A 161 -5.32 -9.94 -16.95
N LEU A 162 -5.44 -11.26 -16.84
CA LEU A 162 -5.71 -12.18 -17.92
C LEU A 162 -7.13 -12.72 -17.72
N ASN A 163 -8.03 -12.37 -18.63
CA ASN A 163 -9.42 -12.79 -18.63
C ASN A 163 -9.62 -13.88 -19.68
N VAL A 164 -10.28 -14.96 -19.29
CA VAL A 164 -10.67 -16.06 -20.14
C VAL A 164 -12.19 -16.09 -20.18
N LEU A 165 -12.79 -15.96 -21.36
CA LEU A 165 -14.23 -16.14 -21.56
C LEU A 165 -14.44 -17.14 -22.68
N ILE A 166 -15.13 -18.24 -22.40
CA ILE A 166 -15.57 -19.19 -23.41
C ILE A 166 -17.08 -19.10 -23.54
N ASN A 167 -17.56 -18.78 -24.74
CA ASN A 167 -18.97 -18.60 -25.05
C ASN A 167 -19.34 -19.32 -26.36
N GLU A 168 -20.58 -19.17 -26.83
CA GLU A 168 -21.04 -19.77 -28.09
C GLU A 168 -20.24 -19.32 -29.33
N LEU A 169 -19.64 -18.13 -29.29
CA LEU A 169 -18.78 -17.61 -30.36
C LEU A 169 -17.36 -18.18 -30.31
N GLY A 170 -17.04 -18.97 -29.28
CA GLY A 170 -15.74 -19.60 -29.05
C GLY A 170 -14.98 -19.02 -27.86
N PRO A 171 -13.74 -19.47 -27.62
CA PRO A 171 -12.90 -18.92 -26.59
C PRO A 171 -12.47 -17.50 -26.96
N SER A 172 -12.34 -16.64 -25.95
CA SER A 172 -11.78 -15.31 -26.05
C SER A 172 -10.83 -15.09 -24.88
N LEU A 173 -9.63 -14.60 -25.20
CA LEU A 173 -8.60 -14.27 -24.23
C LEU A 173 -8.37 -12.77 -24.30
N VAL A 174 -8.62 -12.08 -23.19
CA VAL A 174 -8.42 -10.65 -23.08
C VAL A 174 -7.41 -10.39 -21.97
N VAL A 175 -6.20 -10.03 -22.39
CA VAL A 175 -5.22 -9.44 -21.49
C VAL A 175 -5.56 -7.96 -21.37
N ASP A 176 -5.93 -7.51 -20.17
CA ASP A 176 -6.11 -6.08 -19.94
C ASP A 176 -4.74 -5.41 -20.11
N PRO A 177 -4.58 -4.50 -21.10
CA PRO A 177 -3.28 -3.90 -21.37
C PRO A 177 -2.86 -2.99 -20.22
N LYS A 178 -1.54 -2.71 -20.17
CA LYS A 178 -0.95 -1.57 -19.46
C LYS A 178 -1.92 -0.39 -19.47
N PRO A 179 -2.22 0.24 -18.31
CA PRO A 179 -3.01 1.46 -18.28
C PRO A 179 -2.40 2.58 -19.14
N ASP A 180 -1.13 2.44 -19.56
CA ASP A 180 -0.34 3.43 -20.27
C ASP A 180 -0.43 3.39 -21.83
N THR A 181 -0.65 2.25 -22.49
CA THR A 181 -0.58 2.26 -23.98
C THR A 181 -1.85 2.82 -24.63
N SER A 182 -1.72 3.73 -25.59
CA SER A 182 -2.75 4.24 -26.51
C SER A 182 -3.34 3.19 -27.46
N LYS A 183 -2.97 1.92 -27.29
CA LYS A 183 -3.50 0.80 -28.06
C LYS A 183 -4.82 0.36 -27.42
N LYS A 184 -5.86 0.14 -28.23
CA LYS A 184 -7.06 -0.60 -27.80
C LYS A 184 -6.61 -1.89 -27.07
N PRO A 185 -7.36 -2.40 -26.08
CA PRO A 185 -7.10 -3.73 -25.56
C PRO A 185 -6.83 -4.63 -26.75
N MET A 186 -5.68 -5.31 -26.70
CA MET A 186 -5.35 -6.28 -27.71
C MET A 186 -6.29 -7.44 -27.44
N GLU A 187 -7.54 -7.30 -27.88
CA GLU A 187 -8.38 -8.43 -28.22
C GLU A 187 -7.63 -9.12 -29.35
N GLU A 188 -6.61 -9.91 -28.99
CA GLU A 188 -6.17 -10.96 -29.85
C GLU A 188 -7.39 -11.88 -29.94
N LYS A 189 -8.22 -11.65 -30.97
CA LYS A 189 -9.18 -12.63 -31.44
C LYS A 189 -8.35 -13.79 -32.01
N LEU A 190 -7.70 -14.52 -31.11
CA LEU A 190 -6.96 -15.73 -31.42
C LEU A 190 -7.98 -16.65 -32.07
N LYS A 191 -7.68 -17.08 -33.29
CA LYS A 191 -8.50 -18.08 -33.97
C LYS A 191 -8.13 -19.41 -33.34
N PHE A 192 -8.91 -19.83 -32.35
CA PHE A 192 -8.76 -21.12 -31.71
C PHE A 192 -9.07 -22.23 -32.72
N GLN A 193 -8.20 -23.23 -32.79
CA GLN A 193 -8.45 -24.41 -33.59
C GLN A 193 -9.43 -25.33 -32.85
N ASN A 194 -10.10 -26.21 -33.61
CA ASN A 194 -10.85 -27.31 -33.02
C ASN A 194 -9.86 -28.20 -32.25
N GLY A 195 -9.93 -28.17 -30.93
CA GLY A 195 -8.89 -28.81 -30.12
C GLY A 195 -8.66 -28.12 -28.78
N LEU A 196 -7.73 -28.67 -28.01
CA LEU A 196 -7.13 -27.96 -26.91
C LEU A 196 -6.13 -26.96 -27.46
N ASN A 197 -6.31 -25.70 -27.09
CA ASN A 197 -5.38 -24.65 -27.46
C ASN A 197 -4.60 -24.25 -26.21
N ILE A 198 -3.27 -24.35 -26.27
CA ILE A 198 -2.40 -23.85 -25.21
C ILE A 198 -1.95 -22.44 -25.60
N CYS A 199 -2.26 -21.46 -24.78
CA CYS A 199 -1.73 -20.12 -24.87
C CYS A 199 -0.68 -19.93 -23.78
N VAL A 200 0.54 -19.57 -24.20
CA VAL A 200 1.68 -19.40 -23.31
C VAL A 200 1.92 -17.92 -23.09
N TYR A 201 1.98 -17.51 -21.84
CA TYR A 201 2.28 -16.16 -21.41
C TYR A 201 3.56 -16.17 -20.58
N ASN A 202 4.42 -15.17 -20.77
CA ASN A 202 5.53 -14.98 -19.85
C ASN A 202 5.02 -14.44 -18.50
N ARG A 203 5.95 -14.30 -17.55
CA ARG A 203 5.72 -13.70 -16.24
C ARG A 203 5.17 -12.26 -16.25
N GLN A 204 5.25 -11.57 -17.38
CA GLN A 204 4.72 -10.22 -17.60
C GLN A 204 3.33 -10.23 -18.27
N LEU A 205 2.69 -11.39 -18.39
CA LEU A 205 1.45 -11.61 -19.15
C LEU A 205 1.55 -11.15 -20.61
N LYS A 206 2.76 -11.18 -21.19
CA LYS A 206 2.96 -11.01 -22.62
C LYS A 206 2.72 -12.36 -23.29
N PHE A 207 1.79 -12.38 -24.24
CA PHE A 207 1.55 -13.55 -25.08
C PHE A 207 2.83 -13.93 -25.84
N LEU A 208 3.21 -15.21 -25.77
CA LEU A 208 4.39 -15.76 -26.42
C LEU A 208 4.02 -16.59 -27.63
N ALA A 209 3.08 -17.53 -27.47
CA ALA A 209 2.68 -18.46 -28.51
C ALA A 209 1.33 -19.12 -28.20
N MET A 210 0.66 -19.56 -29.26
CA MET A 210 -0.38 -20.58 -29.19
C MET A 210 0.21 -21.88 -29.73
N LEU A 211 0.21 -22.92 -28.91
CA LEU A 211 0.85 -24.20 -29.21
C LEU A 211 -0.16 -25.34 -29.20
N PRO A 212 0.02 -26.33 -30.11
CA PRO A 212 -0.61 -27.63 -29.97
C PRO A 212 -0.21 -28.34 -28.67
N ILE A 213 -1.05 -29.26 -28.19
CA ILE A 213 -0.88 -29.96 -26.91
C ILE A 213 0.43 -30.76 -26.82
N GLU A 214 0.98 -31.17 -27.97
CA GLU A 214 2.22 -31.94 -28.09
C GLU A 214 3.46 -31.15 -27.65
N TYR A 215 3.39 -29.82 -27.67
CA TYR A 215 4.49 -28.93 -27.25
C TYR A 215 4.44 -28.59 -25.76
N LEU A 216 3.50 -29.14 -25.00
CA LEU A 216 3.35 -28.83 -23.58
C LEU A 216 4.64 -29.08 -22.79
N TYR A 217 5.44 -30.08 -23.16
CA TYR A 217 6.70 -30.44 -22.51
C TYR A 217 7.87 -29.47 -22.79
N SER A 218 7.78 -28.64 -23.84
CA SER A 218 8.86 -27.71 -24.20
C SER A 218 8.69 -26.30 -23.65
N ILE A 219 7.58 -26.03 -22.96
CA ILE A 219 7.27 -24.71 -22.41
C ILE A 219 8.12 -24.45 -21.16
N ASP A 220 8.69 -23.25 -21.06
CA ASP A 220 9.43 -22.80 -19.89
C ASP A 220 8.56 -22.88 -18.62
N LYS A 221 9.10 -23.50 -17.56
CA LYS A 221 8.40 -23.72 -16.29
C LYS A 221 7.96 -22.44 -15.59
N SER A 222 8.59 -21.31 -15.90
CA SER A 222 8.26 -20.00 -15.36
C SER A 222 7.06 -19.34 -16.02
N CYS A 223 6.57 -19.84 -17.15
CA CYS A 223 5.44 -19.27 -17.88
C CYS A 223 4.09 -19.51 -17.19
N ILE A 224 3.16 -18.59 -17.45
CA ILE A 224 1.73 -18.77 -17.18
C ILE A 224 1.12 -19.46 -18.39
N ILE A 225 0.39 -20.54 -18.15
CA ILE A 225 -0.21 -21.37 -19.18
C ILE A 225 -1.72 -21.22 -19.09
N VAL A 226 -2.33 -20.90 -20.22
CA VAL A 226 -3.78 -20.95 -20.38
C VAL A 226 -4.13 -22.07 -21.35
N VAL A 227 -4.92 -23.02 -20.91
CA VAL A 227 -5.47 -24.07 -21.77
C VAL A 227 -6.96 -23.81 -21.95
N VAL A 228 -7.45 -23.80 -23.18
CA VAL A 228 -8.89 -23.62 -23.47
C VAL A 228 -9.40 -24.69 -24.43
N SER A 229 -10.63 -25.14 -24.20
CA SER A 229 -11.39 -25.97 -25.12
C SER A 229 -12.84 -25.50 -25.24
N ASN A 230 -13.37 -25.57 -26.46
CA ASN A 230 -14.74 -25.20 -26.81
C ASN A 230 -15.68 -26.41 -27.02
N GLY A 231 -15.44 -27.55 -26.34
CA GLY A 231 -16.42 -28.64 -26.26
C GLY A 231 -16.45 -29.61 -27.45
N HIS A 232 -15.32 -29.86 -28.11
CA HIS A 232 -15.21 -30.90 -29.16
C HIS A 232 -13.84 -31.63 -29.17
N SER A 233 -13.00 -31.38 -28.18
CA SER A 233 -11.59 -31.83 -28.18
C SER A 233 -11.32 -33.04 -27.29
N HIS A 234 -12.35 -33.54 -26.60
CA HIS A 234 -12.26 -34.58 -25.58
C HIS A 234 -11.73 -35.91 -26.14
N GLY A 235 -12.20 -36.36 -27.32
CA GLY A 235 -11.88 -37.69 -27.87
C GLY A 235 -10.44 -37.90 -28.33
N ASN A 236 -9.62 -36.84 -28.39
CA ASN A 236 -8.24 -36.91 -28.90
C ASN A 236 -7.19 -36.79 -27.78
N LEU A 237 -7.60 -36.80 -26.51
CA LEU A 237 -6.68 -36.69 -25.39
C LEU A 237 -6.11 -38.05 -25.00
N SER A 238 -4.80 -38.22 -25.15
CA SER A 238 -4.14 -39.41 -24.63
C SER A 238 -4.13 -39.43 -23.09
N TYR A 239 -4.08 -40.64 -22.51
CA TYR A 239 -3.97 -40.79 -21.06
C TYR A 239 -2.74 -40.06 -20.49
N GLN A 240 -1.62 -40.03 -21.22
CA GLN A 240 -0.44 -39.30 -20.79
C GLN A 240 -0.70 -37.79 -20.68
N VAL A 241 -1.43 -37.20 -21.63
CA VAL A 241 -1.77 -35.78 -21.58
C VAL A 241 -2.71 -35.49 -20.41
N LEU A 242 -3.73 -36.33 -20.19
CA LEU A 242 -4.62 -36.20 -19.03
C LEU A 242 -3.84 -36.22 -17.72
N GLN A 243 -3.00 -37.23 -17.54
CA GLN A 243 -2.18 -37.36 -16.34
C GLN A 243 -1.24 -36.16 -16.17
N TYR A 244 -0.63 -35.66 -17.24
CA TYR A 244 0.28 -34.53 -17.18
C TYR A 244 -0.42 -33.22 -16.80
N LEU A 245 -1.62 -32.96 -17.36
CA LEU A 245 -2.45 -31.80 -16.97
C LEU A 245 -2.83 -31.85 -15.48
N GLU A 246 -3.05 -33.05 -14.94
CA GLU A 246 -3.33 -33.25 -13.51
C GLU A 246 -2.09 -33.04 -12.63
N THR A 247 -0.97 -33.70 -12.96
CA THR A 247 0.20 -33.74 -12.08
C THR A 247 1.07 -32.50 -12.19
N GLU A 248 1.22 -31.94 -13.39
CA GLU A 248 2.15 -30.83 -13.64
C GLU A 248 1.47 -29.46 -13.65
N LEU A 249 0.18 -29.41 -13.97
CA LEU A 249 -0.60 -28.17 -14.02
C LEU A 249 -1.76 -28.13 -13.02
N GLY A 250 -1.91 -29.17 -12.20
CA GLY A 250 -2.85 -29.18 -11.09
C GLY A 250 -4.31 -29.13 -11.51
N SER A 251 -4.65 -29.63 -12.71
CA SER A 251 -6.04 -29.71 -13.16
C SER A 251 -6.84 -30.72 -12.33
N LYS A 252 -8.03 -30.32 -11.93
CA LYS A 252 -9.03 -31.13 -11.21
C LYS A 252 -10.15 -31.62 -12.11
N TYR A 253 -10.50 -30.84 -13.13
CA TYR A 253 -11.69 -31.06 -13.93
C TYR A 253 -11.38 -31.63 -15.32
N ILE A 254 -10.11 -31.89 -15.65
CA ILE A 254 -9.76 -32.44 -16.97
C ILE A 254 -10.40 -33.80 -17.25
N ARG A 255 -10.50 -34.69 -16.26
CA ARG A 255 -11.16 -35.99 -16.45
C ARG A 255 -12.67 -35.85 -16.65
N GLU A 256 -13.28 -34.91 -15.95
CA GLU A 256 -14.70 -34.62 -16.09
C GLU A 256 -15.00 -34.02 -17.47
N TYR A 257 -14.14 -33.12 -17.95
CA TYR A 257 -14.17 -32.62 -19.32
C TYR A 257 -13.98 -33.75 -20.34
N HIS A 258 -13.04 -34.67 -20.12
CA HIS A 258 -12.82 -35.82 -21.00
C HIS A 258 -14.05 -36.74 -21.09
N GLN A 259 -14.81 -36.87 -20.00
CA GLN A 259 -16.04 -37.66 -19.95
C GLN A 259 -17.27 -36.95 -20.53
N ASN A 260 -17.24 -35.61 -20.64
CA ASN A 260 -18.36 -34.79 -21.08
C ASN A 260 -18.02 -34.03 -22.37
N PRO A 261 -18.32 -34.62 -23.55
CA PRO A 261 -17.88 -34.13 -24.86
C PRO A 261 -18.14 -32.67 -25.15
N PHE A 262 -19.28 -32.17 -24.68
CA PHE A 262 -19.86 -30.87 -25.04
C PHE A 262 -19.47 -29.76 -24.07
N SER A 263 -18.74 -30.10 -23.00
CA SER A 263 -18.38 -29.12 -21.99
C SER A 263 -17.25 -28.23 -22.49
N LYS A 264 -17.39 -26.93 -22.29
CA LYS A 264 -16.31 -25.96 -22.40
C LYS A 264 -15.44 -26.07 -21.15
N TRP A 265 -14.14 -25.96 -21.31
CA TRP A 265 -13.18 -26.08 -20.21
C TRP A 265 -12.02 -25.11 -20.40
N PHE A 266 -11.59 -24.49 -19.30
CA PHE A 266 -10.33 -23.76 -19.30
C PHE A 266 -9.52 -24.03 -18.04
N LEU A 267 -8.22 -23.79 -18.17
CA LEU A 267 -7.21 -23.87 -17.13
C LEU A 267 -6.30 -22.66 -17.24
N ILE A 268 -6.01 -22.00 -16.12
CA ILE A 268 -4.90 -21.06 -15.96
C ILE A 268 -3.99 -21.65 -14.89
N SER A 269 -2.74 -21.93 -15.21
CA SER A 269 -1.81 -22.57 -14.28
C SER A 269 -0.35 -22.21 -14.58
N GLN A 270 0.56 -22.77 -13.79
CA GLN A 270 2.00 -22.78 -13.99
C GLN A 270 2.51 -24.18 -13.67
N PHE A 271 3.66 -24.55 -14.25
CA PHE A 271 4.26 -25.85 -14.00
C PHE A 271 4.60 -26.08 -12.52
N GLY A 272 4.36 -27.30 -12.06
CA GLY A 272 4.64 -27.73 -10.69
C GLY A 272 3.62 -27.25 -9.66
N GLN A 273 2.52 -26.61 -10.09
CA GLN A 273 1.47 -26.20 -9.18
C GLN A 273 0.59 -27.41 -8.80
N PRO A 274 0.36 -27.67 -7.51
CA PRO A 274 -0.49 -28.78 -7.07
C PRO A 274 -1.96 -28.57 -7.45
N ASN A 275 -2.35 -27.32 -7.68
CA ASN A 275 -3.68 -26.91 -8.08
C ASN A 275 -3.56 -25.75 -9.06
N ALA A 276 -4.36 -25.77 -10.13
CA ALA A 276 -4.44 -24.66 -11.06
C ALA A 276 -4.87 -23.36 -10.39
N TYR A 277 -4.42 -22.22 -10.95
CA TYR A 277 -4.81 -20.90 -10.48
C TYR A 277 -6.30 -20.66 -10.73
N CYS A 278 -6.75 -20.91 -11.95
CA CYS A 278 -8.16 -20.88 -12.31
C CYS A 278 -8.49 -22.10 -13.14
N GLU A 279 -9.59 -22.75 -12.83
CA GLU A 279 -10.12 -23.83 -13.65
C GLU A 279 -11.64 -23.85 -13.53
N GLN A 280 -12.33 -23.99 -14.67
CA GLN A 280 -13.77 -24.24 -14.70
C GLN A 280 -14.16 -25.09 -15.90
N ILE A 281 -15.27 -25.79 -15.72
CA ILE A 281 -15.97 -26.59 -16.73
C ILE A 281 -17.45 -26.17 -16.75
N SER A 282 -18.05 -26.09 -17.94
CA SER A 282 -19.49 -25.86 -18.10
C SER A 282 -19.98 -26.34 -19.45
N ASN A 283 -21.26 -26.71 -19.57
CA ASN A 283 -21.85 -26.97 -20.89
C ASN A 283 -22.13 -25.68 -21.69
N SER A 284 -22.22 -24.54 -21.02
CA SER A 284 -22.72 -23.30 -21.60
C SER A 284 -21.63 -22.25 -21.78
N TYR A 285 -21.10 -21.71 -20.70
CA TYR A 285 -20.14 -20.61 -20.70
C TYR A 285 -19.16 -20.81 -19.55
N CYS A 286 -17.92 -20.36 -19.70
CA CYS A 286 -16.96 -20.34 -18.59
C CYS A 286 -16.26 -18.99 -18.53
N TYR A 287 -16.08 -18.44 -17.34
CA TYR A 287 -15.32 -17.21 -17.14
C TYR A 287 -14.24 -17.35 -16.06
N GLY A 288 -13.03 -16.88 -16.37
CA GLY A 288 -11.88 -16.90 -15.48
C GLY A 288 -11.15 -15.58 -15.49
N LYS A 289 -10.68 -15.14 -14.32
CA LYS A 289 -9.83 -13.95 -14.18
C LYS A 289 -8.61 -14.29 -13.35
N TYR A 290 -7.43 -14.15 -13.94
CA TYR A 290 -6.15 -14.19 -13.26
C TYR A 290 -5.57 -12.79 -13.14
N VAL A 291 -5.24 -12.37 -11.92
CA VAL A 291 -4.72 -11.05 -11.61
C VAL A 291 -3.30 -11.18 -11.08
N GLN A 292 -2.38 -10.42 -11.70
CA GLN A 292 -0.99 -10.32 -11.29
C GLN A 292 -0.60 -8.86 -11.16
N TYR A 293 0.15 -8.55 -10.11
CA TYR A 293 0.70 -7.23 -9.89
C TYR A 293 2.21 -7.22 -10.13
N TYR A 294 2.70 -6.06 -10.55
CA TYR A 294 4.07 -5.83 -11.01
C TYR A 294 4.66 -4.62 -10.33
N GLN A 295 5.95 -4.63 -10.06
CA GLN A 295 6.63 -3.43 -9.61
C GLN A 295 6.95 -2.56 -10.85
N VAL A 296 6.38 -1.35 -10.93
CA VAL A 296 6.48 -0.47 -12.11
C VAL A 296 7.93 -0.17 -12.48
N ALA A 297 8.81 -0.02 -11.47
CA ALA A 297 10.21 0.33 -11.68
C ALA A 297 11.04 -0.79 -12.33
N SER A 298 10.73 -2.06 -12.04
CA SER A 298 11.46 -3.21 -12.60
C SER A 298 10.73 -3.85 -13.78
N GLY A 299 9.41 -3.70 -13.87
CA GLY A 299 8.56 -4.44 -14.80
C GLY A 299 8.43 -5.94 -14.47
N GLU A 300 9.01 -6.38 -13.35
CA GLU A 300 8.95 -7.77 -12.89
C GLU A 300 7.67 -8.02 -12.09
N PRO A 301 7.07 -9.22 -12.20
CA PRO A 301 5.95 -9.59 -11.34
C PRO A 301 6.43 -9.60 -9.90
N ILE A 302 5.56 -9.15 -9.00
CA ILE A 302 5.89 -9.24 -7.60
C ILE A 302 5.66 -10.70 -7.18
N GLN A 303 6.72 -11.35 -6.72
CA GLN A 303 6.64 -12.70 -6.18
C GLN A 303 5.80 -12.65 -4.90
N GLY A 304 4.80 -13.51 -4.81
CA GLY A 304 3.85 -13.48 -3.71
C GLY A 304 3.07 -14.78 -3.59
N ASN A 305 2.42 -14.89 -2.44
CA ASN A 305 1.38 -15.87 -2.21
C ASN A 305 0.21 -15.62 -3.14
N TYR A 306 -0.52 -16.67 -3.49
CA TYR A 306 -1.69 -16.57 -4.35
C TYR A 306 -2.92 -17.15 -3.67
N CYS A 307 -4.06 -16.56 -4.01
CA CYS A 307 -5.35 -17.00 -3.52
C CYS A 307 -6.31 -17.13 -4.71
N CYS A 308 -7.01 -18.25 -4.76
CA CYS A 308 -7.99 -18.52 -5.80
C CYS A 308 -9.33 -18.85 -5.17
N THR A 309 -10.40 -18.43 -5.81
CA THR A 309 -11.76 -18.78 -5.42
C THR A 309 -12.62 -18.97 -6.67
N GLY A 310 -13.38 -20.04 -6.69
CA GLY A 310 -14.27 -20.41 -7.78
C GLY A 310 -15.68 -20.64 -7.27
N SER A 311 -16.66 -20.22 -8.06
CA SER A 311 -18.08 -20.46 -7.84
C SER A 311 -18.65 -21.07 -9.11
N SER A 312 -19.47 -22.11 -8.96
CA SER A 312 -20.22 -22.70 -10.07
C SER A 312 -21.69 -22.84 -9.68
N GLU A 313 -22.55 -22.84 -10.69
CA GLU A 313 -23.89 -23.37 -10.56
C GLU A 313 -23.79 -24.90 -10.39
N MET A 314 -24.86 -25.55 -9.90
CA MET A 314 -24.96 -27.02 -9.94
C MET A 314 -25.14 -27.47 -11.40
N GLU A 315 -24.05 -27.52 -12.15
CA GLU A 315 -23.97 -28.36 -13.34
C GLU A 315 -23.40 -29.73 -12.92
N PHE A 316 -23.86 -30.82 -13.53
CA PHE A 316 -23.36 -32.19 -13.29
C PHE A 316 -23.56 -32.78 -11.88
N ASN A 317 -24.56 -32.33 -11.11
CA ASN A 317 -24.81 -32.77 -9.73
C ASN A 317 -23.63 -32.55 -8.77
N ARG A 318 -22.74 -31.60 -9.07
CA ARG A 318 -21.60 -31.24 -8.23
C ARG A 318 -21.49 -29.73 -8.09
N ASN A 319 -21.20 -29.28 -6.87
CA ASN A 319 -20.78 -27.90 -6.64
C ASN A 319 -19.26 -27.81 -6.90
N HIS A 320 -18.83 -27.14 -7.96
CA HIS A 320 -17.42 -26.86 -8.26
C HIS A 320 -16.94 -25.59 -7.54
N THR A 321 -17.47 -25.35 -6.35
CA THR A 321 -17.02 -24.23 -5.50
C THR A 321 -15.72 -24.62 -4.83
N TYR A 322 -14.70 -23.78 -4.95
CA TYR A 322 -13.41 -24.03 -4.33
C TYR A 322 -12.76 -22.75 -3.84
N SER A 323 -11.86 -22.91 -2.89
CA SER A 323 -10.89 -21.88 -2.55
C SER A 323 -9.51 -22.52 -2.40
N ILE A 324 -8.47 -21.85 -2.89
CA ILE A 324 -7.08 -22.32 -2.85
C ILE A 324 -6.26 -21.21 -2.22
N LEU A 325 -5.45 -21.55 -1.22
CA LEU A 325 -4.47 -20.67 -0.60
C LEU A 325 -3.09 -21.28 -0.80
N ASN A 326 -2.22 -20.64 -1.59
CA ASN A 326 -0.86 -21.11 -1.86
C ASN A 326 -0.80 -22.59 -2.30
N GLY A 327 -1.70 -22.96 -3.21
CA GLY A 327 -1.78 -24.34 -3.70
C GLY A 327 -2.42 -25.32 -2.73
N ILE A 328 -2.93 -24.88 -1.58
CA ILE A 328 -3.67 -25.73 -0.63
C ILE A 328 -5.17 -25.52 -0.84
N LEU A 329 -5.85 -26.57 -1.31
CA LEU A 329 -7.30 -26.61 -1.44
C LEU A 329 -7.97 -26.53 -0.06
N GLN A 330 -8.92 -25.62 0.06
CA GLN A 330 -9.72 -25.40 1.26
C GLN A 330 -11.01 -26.21 1.15
N SER A 331 -11.42 -26.83 2.27
CA SER A 331 -12.65 -27.63 2.30
C SER A 331 -13.87 -26.73 2.18
N VAL A 332 -14.68 -26.95 1.14
CA VAL A 332 -16.04 -26.39 1.02
C VAL A 332 -17.01 -27.55 1.14
N PRO A 333 -18.08 -27.45 1.96
CA PRO A 333 -19.07 -28.53 2.05
C PRO A 333 -19.67 -28.83 0.67
N SER A 334 -19.72 -30.12 0.31
CA SER A 334 -20.38 -30.56 -0.91
C SER A 334 -21.90 -30.37 -0.78
N ASN A 335 -22.56 -29.94 -1.87
CA ASN A 335 -24.02 -29.84 -1.99
C ASN A 335 -24.73 -28.84 -1.05
N SER A 336 -23.99 -27.93 -0.43
CA SER A 336 -24.59 -26.86 0.37
C SER A 336 -24.95 -25.64 -0.48
N MET A 337 -25.94 -24.84 -0.04
CA MET A 337 -26.37 -23.59 -0.69
C MET A 337 -26.00 -22.43 0.23
N GLY A 338 -24.92 -21.70 -0.06
CA GLY A 338 -24.32 -20.83 0.94
C GLY A 338 -23.09 -20.05 0.49
N PHE A 339 -22.51 -19.31 1.43
CA PHE A 339 -21.21 -18.66 1.27
C PHE A 339 -20.13 -19.46 2.01
N SER A 340 -19.00 -19.66 1.35
CA SER A 340 -17.74 -20.00 2.02
C SER A 340 -16.99 -18.70 2.27
N LEU A 341 -16.61 -18.44 3.53
CA LEU A 341 -15.77 -17.31 3.93
C LEU A 341 -14.47 -17.86 4.49
N ILE A 342 -13.36 -17.44 3.91
CA ILE A 342 -12.03 -17.81 4.37
C ILE A 342 -11.29 -16.56 4.79
N GLU A 343 -10.97 -16.48 6.07
CA GLU A 343 -10.08 -15.45 6.60
C GLU A 343 -8.62 -15.91 6.47
N VAL A 344 -7.79 -15.06 5.88
CA VAL A 344 -6.39 -15.35 5.60
C VAL A 344 -5.49 -14.56 6.55
N SER A 345 -4.52 -15.24 7.16
CA SER A 345 -3.53 -14.59 8.02
C SER A 345 -2.43 -13.91 7.19
N ASP A 346 -2.04 -12.70 7.58
CA ASP A 346 -1.06 -11.88 6.87
C ASP A 346 0.36 -12.48 6.90
N ASP A 347 0.73 -13.17 7.98
CA ASP A 347 2.14 -13.52 8.22
C ASP A 347 2.65 -14.68 7.36
N ILE A 348 1.76 -15.58 6.89
CA ILE A 348 2.15 -16.79 6.12
C ILE A 348 1.08 -17.18 5.07
N TYR A 349 0.02 -16.39 4.87
CA TYR A 349 -1.13 -16.82 4.04
C TYR A 349 -1.70 -18.18 4.46
N ARG A 350 -1.55 -18.50 5.75
CA ARG A 350 -2.20 -19.65 6.34
C ARG A 350 -3.65 -19.30 6.56
N GLN A 351 -4.51 -20.27 6.26
CA GLN A 351 -5.91 -20.23 6.64
C GLN A 351 -5.99 -19.95 8.14
N PHE A 352 -6.68 -18.86 8.51
CA PHE A 352 -6.94 -18.53 9.90
C PHE A 352 -8.29 -19.10 10.34
N LYS A 353 -9.32 -18.91 9.50
CA LYS A 353 -10.67 -19.40 9.71
C LYS A 353 -11.31 -19.76 8.37
N ASN A 354 -12.05 -20.86 8.32
CA ASN A 354 -12.92 -21.21 7.20
C ASN A 354 -14.31 -21.49 7.76
N SER A 355 -15.27 -20.66 7.37
CA SER A 355 -16.66 -20.75 7.78
C SER A 355 -17.55 -20.96 6.55
N PHE A 356 -18.60 -21.75 6.71
CA PHE A 356 -19.63 -21.92 5.70
C PHE A 356 -20.99 -21.52 6.26
N TYR A 357 -21.78 -20.78 5.48
CA TYR A 357 -23.08 -20.23 5.90
C TYR A 357 -24.15 -20.61 4.90
N ASP A 358 -25.14 -21.39 5.35
CA ASP A 358 -26.23 -21.88 4.51
C ASP A 358 -27.36 -20.83 4.39
N PHE A 359 -27.81 -20.55 3.17
CA PHE A 359 -28.85 -19.55 2.90
C PHE A 359 -30.27 -20.03 3.23
N THR A 360 -30.45 -21.34 3.43
CA THR A 360 -31.73 -21.89 3.86
C THR A 360 -32.05 -21.54 5.31
N ASP A 361 -31.03 -21.14 6.09
CA ASP A 361 -31.16 -20.70 7.47
C ASP A 361 -30.89 -19.19 7.59
N SER A 362 -31.90 -18.43 7.98
CA SER A 362 -31.75 -16.97 8.17
C SER A 362 -30.82 -16.60 9.31
N SER A 363 -30.61 -17.49 10.28
CA SER A 363 -29.66 -17.28 11.39
C SER A 363 -28.20 -17.37 10.92
N GLU A 364 -27.92 -18.16 9.88
CA GLU A 364 -26.60 -18.28 9.27
C GLU A 364 -26.19 -17.01 8.52
N LEU A 365 -27.13 -16.31 7.89
CA LEU A 365 -26.88 -15.00 7.28
C LEU A 365 -26.52 -13.94 8.32
N LYS A 366 -27.12 -14.00 9.51
CA LYS A 366 -26.75 -13.14 10.62
C LYS A 366 -25.35 -13.48 11.13
N ARG A 367 -25.05 -14.78 11.30
CA ARG A 367 -23.72 -15.26 11.69
C ARG A 367 -22.62 -14.81 10.72
N LEU A 368 -22.92 -14.80 9.42
CA LEU A 368 -22.01 -14.29 8.39
C LEU A 368 -21.69 -12.81 8.58
N ILE A 369 -22.69 -11.98 8.87
CA ILE A 369 -22.49 -10.54 9.13
C ILE A 369 -21.60 -10.38 10.37
N ASP A 370 -21.95 -11.06 11.46
CA ASP A 370 -21.21 -11.00 12.73
C ASP A 370 -19.74 -11.43 12.52
N ASP A 371 -19.50 -12.53 11.80
CA ASP A 371 -18.16 -13.00 11.49
C ASP A 371 -17.40 -11.99 10.62
N ILE A 372 -18.01 -11.39 9.59
CA ILE A 372 -17.38 -10.35 8.78
C ILE A 372 -17.04 -9.10 9.59
N ASP A 373 -17.86 -8.72 10.55
CA ASP A 373 -17.62 -7.56 11.42
C ASP A 373 -16.53 -7.80 12.46
N LEU A 374 -16.35 -9.06 12.88
CA LEU A 374 -15.25 -9.47 13.75
C LEU A 374 -13.90 -9.58 13.02
N ILE A 375 -13.88 -9.69 11.69
CA ILE A 375 -12.63 -9.73 10.93
C ILE A 375 -11.86 -8.42 11.17
N PRO A 376 -10.60 -8.50 11.62
CA PRO A 376 -9.77 -7.32 11.80
C PRO A 376 -9.65 -6.52 10.49
N LYS A 377 -9.66 -5.18 10.60
CA LYS A 377 -9.35 -4.32 9.45
C LYS A 377 -8.03 -4.77 8.83
N TYR A 378 -8.01 -4.78 7.50
CA TYR A 378 -6.88 -5.16 6.66
C TYR A 378 -6.55 -6.65 6.62
N ARG A 379 -7.39 -7.53 7.18
CA ARG A 379 -7.31 -8.97 6.91
C ARG A 379 -7.88 -9.29 5.53
N HIS A 380 -7.17 -10.16 4.81
CA HIS A 380 -7.63 -10.70 3.53
C HIS A 380 -8.70 -11.75 3.74
N VAL A 381 -9.64 -11.77 2.79
CA VAL A 381 -10.78 -12.68 2.81
C VAL A 381 -11.03 -13.21 1.42
N LEU A 382 -11.39 -14.49 1.35
CA LEU A 382 -11.97 -15.09 0.16
C LEU A 382 -13.43 -15.37 0.44
N ILE A 383 -14.28 -15.00 -0.50
CA ILE A 383 -15.67 -15.42 -0.53
C ILE A 383 -15.92 -16.17 -1.82
N SER A 384 -16.60 -17.30 -1.73
CA SER A 384 -17.25 -17.97 -2.85
C SER A 384 -18.68 -18.29 -2.45
N SER A 385 -19.63 -18.05 -3.35
CA SER A 385 -20.95 -18.65 -3.25
C SER A 385 -20.94 -20.07 -3.79
N THR A 386 -21.79 -20.91 -3.23
CA THR A 386 -22.34 -22.06 -3.95
C THR A 386 -23.66 -21.66 -4.62
N ASN A 387 -24.35 -22.61 -5.25
CA ASN A 387 -25.59 -22.37 -5.98
C ASN A 387 -26.62 -21.57 -5.16
N PHE A 388 -27.07 -20.41 -5.67
CA PHE A 388 -28.15 -19.65 -5.05
C PHE A 388 -29.51 -20.19 -5.48
N PRO A 389 -30.45 -20.43 -4.55
CA PRO A 389 -31.84 -20.74 -4.90
C PRO A 389 -32.39 -19.70 -5.88
N GLY A 390 -33.18 -20.09 -6.89
CA GLY A 390 -33.70 -19.16 -7.90
C GLY A 390 -34.49 -17.96 -7.33
N THR A 391 -35.05 -18.10 -6.12
CA THR A 391 -35.76 -17.03 -5.39
C THR A 391 -34.87 -16.16 -4.52
N PHE A 392 -33.58 -16.48 -4.38
CA PHE A 392 -32.66 -15.78 -3.50
C PHE A 392 -32.50 -14.32 -3.92
N LYS A 393 -32.53 -13.44 -2.94
CA LYS A 393 -32.13 -12.03 -3.03
C LYS A 393 -31.28 -11.74 -1.82
N ILE A 394 -30.09 -11.17 -2.04
CA ILE A 394 -29.20 -10.86 -0.93
C ILE A 394 -29.87 -9.85 0.03
N PRO A 395 -29.90 -10.12 1.34
CA PRO A 395 -30.33 -9.13 2.31
C PRO A 395 -29.38 -7.93 2.30
N LYS A 396 -29.93 -6.73 2.50
CA LYS A 396 -29.17 -5.47 2.46
C LYS A 396 -27.98 -5.47 3.41
N ASP A 397 -28.16 -6.00 4.62
CA ASP A 397 -27.13 -6.02 5.66
C ASP A 397 -25.97 -6.95 5.28
N VAL A 398 -26.25 -8.06 4.62
CA VAL A 398 -25.21 -8.97 4.08
C VAL A 398 -24.44 -8.30 2.95
N ALA A 399 -25.14 -7.59 2.05
CA ALA A 399 -24.49 -6.84 0.98
C ALA A 399 -23.59 -5.71 1.52
N GLU A 400 -24.00 -5.03 2.60
CA GLU A 400 -23.19 -4.01 3.29
C GLU A 400 -21.97 -4.65 3.98
N ALA A 401 -22.13 -5.81 4.61
CA ALA A 401 -21.01 -6.57 5.17
C ALA A 401 -19.98 -6.90 4.08
N PHE A 402 -20.40 -7.35 2.89
CA PHE A 402 -19.49 -7.61 1.77
C PHE A 402 -18.85 -6.33 1.24
N ARG A 403 -19.58 -5.22 1.27
CA ARG A 403 -19.06 -3.89 0.94
C ARG A 403 -17.91 -3.47 1.84
N SER A 404 -17.98 -3.82 3.12
CA SER A 404 -16.89 -3.60 4.08
C SER A 404 -15.64 -4.41 3.75
N LEU A 405 -15.75 -5.45 2.91
CA LEU A 405 -14.64 -6.24 2.37
C LEU A 405 -14.14 -5.70 1.01
N GLY A 406 -14.74 -4.62 0.53
CA GLY A 406 -14.44 -3.95 -0.72
C GLY A 406 -15.31 -4.35 -1.90
N SER A 407 -16.38 -5.12 -1.72
CA SER A 407 -17.31 -5.46 -2.81
C SER A 407 -18.10 -4.24 -3.30
N GLN A 408 -18.32 -4.15 -4.61
CA GLN A 408 -19.31 -3.29 -5.26
C GLN A 408 -20.46 -4.11 -5.89
N LEU A 409 -20.23 -5.36 -6.26
CA LEU A 409 -21.18 -6.21 -6.96
C LEU A 409 -22.12 -6.98 -6.02
N SER A 410 -21.86 -7.03 -4.71
CA SER A 410 -22.65 -7.82 -3.75
C SER A 410 -24.15 -7.54 -3.80
N TYR A 411 -24.60 -6.29 -3.98
CA TYR A 411 -26.03 -5.94 -4.09
C TYR A 411 -26.75 -6.53 -5.30
N ARG A 412 -26.01 -7.02 -6.29
CA ARG A 412 -26.56 -7.60 -7.51
C ARG A 412 -26.79 -9.11 -7.37
N LEU A 413 -26.44 -9.69 -6.22
CA LEU A 413 -26.60 -11.11 -5.94
C LEU A 413 -28.08 -11.50 -5.87
N LYS A 414 -28.44 -12.47 -6.71
CA LYS A 414 -29.78 -13.05 -6.84
C LYS A 414 -29.67 -14.54 -7.16
N GLY A 415 -30.81 -15.22 -7.22
CA GLY A 415 -30.87 -16.64 -7.57
C GLY A 415 -30.12 -16.99 -8.86
N SER A 416 -29.56 -18.20 -8.89
CA SER A 416 -28.76 -18.78 -9.98
C SER A 416 -27.50 -18.01 -10.38
N CYS A 417 -27.05 -17.02 -9.60
CA CYS A 417 -25.77 -16.36 -9.90
C CYS A 417 -24.57 -17.16 -9.37
N CYS A 418 -23.39 -16.87 -9.89
CA CYS A 418 -22.12 -17.30 -9.31
C CYS A 418 -21.39 -16.06 -8.82
N TYR A 419 -20.82 -16.12 -7.62
CA TYR A 419 -20.10 -15.02 -7.00
C TYR A 419 -18.81 -15.48 -6.34
N CYS A 420 -17.73 -14.74 -6.60
CA CYS A 420 -16.50 -14.89 -5.84
C CYS A 420 -15.83 -13.54 -5.64
N LEU A 421 -15.14 -13.40 -4.51
CA LEU A 421 -14.45 -12.19 -4.10
C LEU A 421 -13.14 -12.57 -3.43
N VAL A 422 -12.07 -11.88 -3.83
CA VAL A 422 -10.81 -11.82 -3.10
C VAL A 422 -10.70 -10.39 -2.61
N GLY A 423 -11.00 -10.18 -1.33
CA GLY A 423 -11.10 -8.85 -0.74
C GLY A 423 -10.30 -8.70 0.55
N ARG A 424 -10.51 -7.57 1.19
CA ARG A 424 -9.82 -7.21 2.42
C ARG A 424 -10.73 -6.34 3.28
N LYS A 425 -10.85 -6.65 4.57
CA LYS A 425 -11.71 -5.86 5.47
C LYS A 425 -11.22 -4.40 5.53
N GLY A 426 -12.14 -3.46 5.36
CA GLY A 426 -11.87 -2.03 5.30
C GLY A 426 -11.47 -1.51 3.92
N SER A 427 -11.40 -2.36 2.89
CA SER A 427 -11.20 -1.92 1.51
C SER A 427 -12.42 -1.14 0.98
N PRO A 428 -12.21 -0.14 0.09
CA PRO A 428 -13.29 0.51 -0.62
C PRO A 428 -14.16 -0.47 -1.39
N PRO A 429 -15.46 -0.21 -1.42
CA PRO A 429 -16.36 -0.77 -2.42
C PRO A 429 -15.77 -0.61 -3.82
N GLY A 430 -15.63 -1.73 -4.53
CA GLY A 430 -15.12 -1.85 -5.89
C GLY A 430 -13.60 -1.94 -6.02
N SER A 431 -12.84 -1.70 -4.96
CA SER A 431 -11.36 -1.76 -5.02
C SER A 431 -10.79 -3.17 -5.11
N VAL A 432 -11.59 -4.18 -4.76
CA VAL A 432 -11.15 -5.58 -4.70
C VAL A 432 -11.51 -6.34 -5.96
N ASP A 433 -10.87 -7.48 -6.17
CA ASP A 433 -11.25 -8.35 -7.27
C ASP A 433 -12.47 -9.18 -6.86
N GLU A 434 -13.53 -9.05 -7.64
CA GLU A 434 -14.73 -9.85 -7.52
C GLU A 434 -15.29 -10.16 -8.90
N LEU A 435 -15.95 -11.30 -9.01
CA LEU A 435 -16.63 -11.74 -10.22
C LEU A 435 -18.08 -12.08 -9.87
N LEU A 436 -18.98 -11.69 -10.76
CA LEU A 436 -20.40 -12.02 -10.70
C LEU A 436 -20.85 -12.45 -12.08
N SER A 437 -21.42 -13.64 -12.18
CA SER A 437 -22.06 -14.14 -13.40
C SER A 437 -23.47 -14.62 -13.09
N PHE A 438 -24.37 -14.49 -14.06
CA PHE A 438 -25.74 -15.01 -13.98
C PHE A 438 -25.94 -16.27 -14.83
N ASP A 439 -24.96 -16.58 -15.66
CA ASP A 439 -25.13 -17.52 -16.77
C ASP A 439 -23.94 -18.49 -16.86
N CYS A 440 -22.96 -18.40 -15.95
CA CYS A 440 -21.75 -19.21 -16.04
C CYS A 440 -20.98 -19.38 -14.71
N PRO A 441 -20.26 -20.50 -14.54
CA PRO A 441 -19.23 -20.64 -13.52
C PRO A 441 -18.10 -19.62 -13.68
N ILE A 442 -17.58 -19.16 -12.55
CA ILE A 442 -16.52 -18.17 -12.46
C ILE A 442 -15.34 -18.68 -11.64
N SER A 443 -14.14 -18.26 -12.01
CA SER A 443 -12.94 -18.46 -11.20
C SER A 443 -12.10 -17.20 -11.16
N LEU A 444 -11.65 -16.84 -9.97
CA LEU A 444 -10.82 -15.69 -9.70
C LEU A 444 -9.54 -16.13 -8.99
N CYS A 445 -8.40 -15.79 -9.56
CA CYS A 445 -7.09 -15.89 -8.90
C CYS A 445 -6.47 -14.51 -8.77
N CYS A 446 -5.94 -14.23 -7.59
CA CYS A 446 -5.19 -13.02 -7.31
C CYS A 446 -3.81 -13.37 -6.75
N VAL A 447 -2.76 -12.93 -7.44
CA VAL A 447 -1.37 -13.01 -7.01
C VAL A 447 -0.96 -11.63 -6.52
N GLU A 448 -1.29 -11.33 -5.26
CA GLU A 448 -1.03 -10.01 -4.68
C GLU A 448 0.42 -9.85 -4.17
N PRO A 449 1.05 -8.69 -4.41
CA PRO A 449 2.15 -8.19 -3.62
C PRO A 449 1.59 -7.70 -2.30
N PHE A 450 2.16 -8.10 -1.17
CA PHE A 450 1.87 -7.46 0.12
C PHE A 450 2.49 -6.07 0.27
N CYS A 451 2.52 -5.31 -0.84
CA CYS A 451 3.10 -3.98 -0.92
C CYS A 451 2.18 -2.97 -1.61
N HIS A 452 0.84 -3.13 -1.63
CA HIS A 452 0.10 -1.87 -1.44
C HIS A 452 0.52 -1.36 -0.05
N PRO A 453 0.86 -0.07 0.08
CA PRO A 453 1.45 0.44 1.30
C PRO A 453 0.50 0.04 2.41
N ASP A 454 1.05 -0.65 3.39
CA ASP A 454 0.28 -1.08 4.52
C ASP A 454 -0.59 0.08 5.01
N PRO A 455 -1.91 -0.09 5.10
CA PRO A 455 -2.68 0.75 6.00
C PRO A 455 -2.28 0.47 7.47
N LYS A 456 -1.47 -0.56 7.72
CA LYS A 456 -0.91 -0.87 9.03
C LYS A 456 0.30 0.00 9.35
N TYR A 457 -0.06 1.20 9.79
CA TYR A 457 0.44 1.74 11.05
C TYR A 457 -0.38 1.30 12.27
N ILE A 458 -1.13 0.21 12.18
CA ILE A 458 -1.92 -0.31 13.28
C ILE A 458 -1.61 -1.80 13.40
N ILE A 459 -0.48 -2.05 14.05
CA ILE A 459 -0.26 -3.25 14.84
C ILE A 459 -1.45 -3.30 15.82
N SER A 460 -2.31 -4.32 15.70
CA SER A 460 -3.08 -4.75 16.86
C SER A 460 -2.04 -5.09 17.92
N PRO A 461 -1.98 -4.41 19.07
CA PRO A 461 -0.98 -4.75 20.07
C PRO A 461 -1.22 -6.22 20.43
N GLU A 462 -0.22 -7.07 20.15
CA GLU A 462 -0.05 -8.27 20.95
C GLU A 462 -0.10 -7.85 22.43
N PRO A 463 -0.64 -8.69 23.33
CA PRO A 463 -0.70 -8.38 24.74
C PRO A 463 0.69 -7.91 25.19
N VAL A 464 0.75 -6.63 25.57
CA VAL A 464 2.00 -5.90 25.78
C VAL A 464 2.84 -6.68 26.79
N PRO A 465 4.05 -7.17 26.42
CA PRO A 465 4.98 -7.71 27.39
C PRO A 465 5.23 -6.66 28.47
N LYS A 466 5.14 -7.05 29.74
CA LYS A 466 5.10 -6.13 30.90
C LYS A 466 6.32 -5.21 31.07
N GLN A 467 7.36 -5.29 30.24
CA GLN A 467 8.47 -4.34 30.20
C GLN A 467 8.97 -4.15 28.77
N ARG A 468 8.83 -2.92 28.24
CA ARG A 468 9.45 -2.49 26.98
C ARG A 468 10.83 -1.92 27.26
N VAL A 469 11.80 -2.22 26.41
CA VAL A 469 13.15 -1.66 26.52
C VAL A 469 13.19 -0.29 25.83
N VAL A 470 13.72 0.71 26.53
CA VAL A 470 14.06 2.02 25.97
C VAL A 470 15.54 2.24 26.24
N ARG A 471 16.37 2.42 25.22
CA ARG A 471 17.81 2.68 25.37
C ARG A 471 18.26 3.84 24.50
N ALA A 472 19.19 4.65 25.00
CA ALA A 472 19.81 5.72 24.24
C ALA A 472 21.34 5.59 24.24
N LEU A 473 21.95 5.86 23.09
CA LEU A 473 23.39 6.02 22.94
C LEU A 473 23.66 7.41 22.37
N LEU A 474 24.36 8.25 23.13
CA LEU A 474 24.71 9.62 22.74
C LEU A 474 26.22 9.73 22.58
N VAL A 475 26.66 10.31 21.47
CA VAL A 475 28.07 10.37 21.09
C VAL A 475 28.45 11.81 20.78
N GLY A 476 29.44 12.34 21.49
CA GLY A 476 30.02 13.66 21.25
C GLY A 476 31.52 13.54 21.02
N ILE A 477 32.01 14.12 19.93
CA ILE A 477 33.44 14.10 19.61
C ILE A 477 33.93 15.51 19.36
N GLN A 478 34.94 15.93 20.15
CA GLN A 478 35.61 17.22 19.99
C GLN A 478 37.06 16.99 19.54
N TYR A 479 37.40 17.35 18.31
CA TYR A 479 38.72 17.06 17.72
C TYR A 479 39.80 18.02 18.25
N GLN A 480 41.04 17.53 18.41
CA GLN A 480 42.11 18.20 19.18
C GLN A 480 42.56 19.58 18.65
N ASP A 481 42.20 19.95 17.42
CA ASP A 481 42.57 21.20 16.75
C ASP A 481 41.41 22.21 16.64
N GLU A 482 40.28 21.98 17.30
CA GLU A 482 39.07 22.78 17.13
C GLU A 482 38.74 23.65 18.35
N ASN A 483 38.46 24.94 18.11
CA ASN A 483 37.95 25.89 19.11
C ASN A 483 36.47 25.62 19.50
N TYR A 484 35.92 24.46 19.14
CA TYR A 484 34.53 24.09 19.35
C TYR A 484 34.33 23.49 20.74
N THR A 485 34.20 24.35 21.75
CA THR A 485 34.23 23.97 23.17
C THR A 485 32.92 23.40 23.73
N HIS A 486 31.94 23.03 22.90
CA HIS A 486 30.57 22.78 23.38
C HIS A 486 29.93 21.46 22.91
N VAL A 487 30.63 20.60 22.18
CA VAL A 487 30.04 19.32 21.71
C VAL A 487 29.68 18.43 22.89
N ASN A 488 30.60 18.28 23.85
CA ASN A 488 30.38 17.48 25.05
C ASN A 488 29.22 18.02 25.89
N ASP A 489 29.21 19.32 26.17
CA ASP A 489 28.12 19.98 26.90
C ASP A 489 26.77 19.81 26.19
N THR A 490 26.76 19.93 24.86
CA THR A 490 25.53 19.80 24.06
C THR A 490 24.95 18.40 24.17
N ILE A 491 25.79 17.36 24.11
CA ILE A 491 25.37 15.96 24.26
C ILE A 491 24.92 15.66 25.69
N LEU A 492 25.64 16.16 26.70
CA LEU A 492 25.25 16.01 28.11
C LEU A 492 23.90 16.66 28.39
N ASN A 493 23.71 17.90 27.92
CA ASN A 493 22.44 18.62 28.03
C ASN A 493 21.31 17.90 27.29
N HIS A 494 21.60 17.28 26.15
CA HIS A 494 20.62 16.49 25.43
C HIS A 494 20.18 15.25 26.22
N GLY A 495 21.14 14.50 26.78
CA GLY A 495 20.83 13.37 27.65
C GLY A 495 19.99 13.76 28.86
N LEU A 496 20.32 14.89 29.50
CA LEU A 496 19.52 15.44 30.60
C LEU A 496 18.11 15.84 30.15
N ALA A 497 17.97 16.47 28.98
CA ALA A 497 16.66 16.83 28.44
C ALA A 497 15.80 15.59 28.15
N LEU A 498 16.38 14.52 27.62
CA LEU A 498 15.69 13.25 27.41
C LEU A 498 15.17 12.66 28.72
N VAL A 499 15.99 12.68 29.78
CA VAL A 499 15.59 12.20 31.11
C VAL A 499 14.51 13.08 31.73
N HIS A 500 14.70 14.40 31.74
CA HIS A 500 13.76 15.34 32.37
C HIS A 500 12.39 15.38 31.67
N CYS A 501 12.35 15.19 30.35
CA CYS A 501 11.08 15.06 29.62
C CYS A 501 10.48 13.65 29.71
N GLY A 502 11.14 12.73 30.42
CA GLY A 502 10.73 11.36 30.65
C GLY A 502 10.86 10.45 29.42
N TYR A 503 11.61 10.83 28.39
CA TYR A 503 11.78 10.04 27.17
C TYR A 503 12.58 8.76 27.42
N VAL A 504 13.62 8.84 28.25
CA VAL A 504 14.52 7.73 28.56
C VAL A 504 14.88 7.79 30.03
N ASP A 505 14.95 6.64 30.69
CA ASP A 505 15.44 6.57 32.07
C ASP A 505 16.94 6.83 32.12
N LYS A 506 17.42 7.41 33.22
CA LYS A 506 18.85 7.76 33.39
C LYS A 506 19.78 6.55 33.18
N ASP A 507 19.39 5.38 33.69
CA ASP A 507 20.20 4.16 33.60
C ASP A 507 20.16 3.51 32.20
N SER A 508 19.25 3.97 31.36
CA SER A 508 19.07 3.53 29.97
C SER A 508 19.84 4.36 28.96
N ILE A 509 20.65 5.33 29.40
CA ILE A 509 21.49 6.15 28.52
C ILE A 509 22.96 5.75 28.66
N LYS A 510 23.63 5.54 27.53
CA LYS A 510 25.09 5.51 27.43
C LYS A 510 25.57 6.75 26.69
N ILE A 511 26.65 7.33 27.18
CA ILE A 511 27.22 8.55 26.63
C ILE A 511 28.71 8.28 26.38
N LEU A 512 29.17 8.56 25.15
CA LEU A 512 30.57 8.53 24.75
C LEU A 512 31.00 9.96 24.42
N LEU A 513 31.94 10.51 25.18
CA LEU A 513 32.46 11.87 25.00
C LEU A 513 33.96 11.84 24.84
N HIS A 514 34.51 12.80 24.10
CA HIS A 514 35.95 13.00 24.03
C HIS A 514 36.33 14.34 24.65
N ASP A 515 37.13 14.28 25.71
CA ASP A 515 37.90 15.38 26.28
C ASP A 515 39.37 14.93 26.45
N LYS A 516 40.28 15.87 26.69
CA LYS A 516 41.73 15.65 26.83
C LYS A 516 42.10 14.59 27.87
N ASP A 517 41.29 14.46 28.92
CA ASP A 517 41.52 13.52 30.04
C ASP A 517 40.58 12.29 30.00
N THR A 518 39.91 12.04 28.87
CA THR A 518 39.00 10.90 28.75
C THR A 518 39.76 9.58 28.75
N ASP A 519 39.34 8.64 29.62
CA ASP A 519 39.79 7.25 29.57
C ASP A 519 39.47 6.65 28.18
N PRO A 520 40.48 6.15 27.43
CA PRO A 520 40.27 5.56 26.11
C PRO A 520 39.25 4.43 26.06
N THR A 521 38.98 3.75 27.19
CA THR A 521 37.95 2.70 27.29
C THR A 521 36.51 3.25 27.36
N LEU A 522 36.35 4.56 27.61
CA LEU A 522 35.07 5.26 27.74
C LEU A 522 34.83 6.30 26.64
N GLY A 523 35.84 6.60 25.83
CA GLY A 523 35.75 7.58 24.76
C GLY A 523 35.11 7.05 23.46
N PRO A 524 34.85 7.94 22.49
CA PRO A 524 34.17 7.64 21.24
C PRO A 524 35.14 7.10 20.18
N SER A 525 35.93 6.07 20.54
CA SER A 525 36.72 5.34 19.55
C SER A 525 35.81 4.54 18.62
N LYS A 526 36.28 4.19 17.42
CA LYS A 526 35.56 3.30 16.49
C LYS A 526 35.13 2.03 17.20
N LYS A 527 36.07 1.41 17.93
CA LYS A 527 35.85 0.17 18.67
C LYS A 527 34.78 0.31 19.74
N ASN A 528 34.83 1.35 20.55
CA ASN A 528 33.85 1.57 21.63
C ASN A 528 32.47 1.86 21.05
N LEU A 529 32.39 2.69 20.00
CA LEU A 529 31.12 3.00 19.34
C LEU A 529 30.46 1.73 18.78
N LEU A 530 31.20 0.94 18.01
CA LEU A 530 30.70 -0.33 17.46
C LEU A 530 30.28 -1.30 18.58
N TYR A 531 31.10 -1.43 19.62
CA TYR A 531 30.80 -2.27 20.78
C TYR A 531 29.50 -1.86 21.46
N HIS A 532 29.30 -0.55 21.73
CA HIS A 532 28.09 -0.05 22.38
C HIS A 532 26.85 -0.17 21.49
N ILE A 533 26.96 -0.01 20.17
CA ILE A 533 25.84 -0.26 19.28
C ILE A 533 25.44 -1.74 19.36
N GLN A 534 26.37 -2.66 19.10
CA GLN A 534 26.06 -4.10 18.99
C GLN A 534 25.69 -4.74 20.33
N ASN A 535 26.46 -4.47 21.38
CA ASN A 535 26.37 -5.22 22.64
C ASN A 535 25.50 -4.53 23.70
N TRP A 536 25.09 -3.28 23.47
CA TRP A 536 24.24 -2.54 24.40
C TRP A 536 22.97 -1.99 23.75
N LEU A 537 23.10 -1.19 22.69
CA LEU A 537 21.95 -0.53 22.07
C LEU A 537 21.01 -1.55 21.41
N LEU A 538 21.59 -2.51 20.67
CA LEU A 538 20.84 -3.47 19.85
C LEU A 538 20.57 -4.83 20.54
N LYS A 539 21.10 -5.01 21.75
CA LYS A 539 21.04 -6.29 22.45
C LYS A 539 19.62 -6.65 22.90
N ASP A 540 19.17 -7.85 22.58
CA ASP A 540 17.90 -8.46 23.03
C ASP A 540 16.64 -7.64 22.67
N LEU A 541 16.69 -6.84 21.60
CA LEU A 541 15.55 -6.04 21.15
C LEU A 541 14.39 -6.91 20.64
N LYS A 542 13.16 -6.45 20.86
CA LYS A 542 11.91 -7.06 20.38
C LYS A 542 10.99 -5.99 19.81
N ALA A 543 10.00 -6.42 19.03
CA ALA A 543 8.97 -5.52 18.51
C ALA A 543 8.31 -4.72 19.65
N GLY A 544 8.21 -3.39 19.47
CA GLY A 544 7.70 -2.46 20.47
C GLY A 544 8.77 -1.78 21.34
N ASP A 545 10.02 -2.27 21.33
CA ASP A 545 11.14 -1.59 21.99
C ASP A 545 11.50 -0.29 21.27
N THR A 546 12.25 0.59 21.95
CA THR A 546 12.67 1.89 21.43
C THR A 546 14.16 2.12 21.64
N ILE A 547 14.85 2.50 20.56
CA ILE A 547 16.25 2.93 20.63
C ILE A 547 16.41 4.35 20.13
N TYR A 548 17.30 5.10 20.78
CA TYR A 548 17.65 6.46 20.44
C TYR A 548 19.16 6.58 20.21
N PHE A 549 19.58 7.14 19.09
CA PHE A 549 20.99 7.37 18.78
C PHE A 549 21.19 8.85 18.47
N ALA A 550 22.08 9.53 19.21
CA ALA A 550 22.49 10.88 18.89
C ALA A 550 23.99 10.93 18.63
N TYR A 551 24.38 11.62 17.56
CA TYR A 551 25.77 11.83 17.19
C TYR A 551 26.00 13.31 16.92
N ALA A 552 26.99 13.91 17.60
CA ALA A 552 27.48 15.25 17.35
C ALA A 552 29.00 15.20 17.13
N GLY A 553 29.44 15.63 15.95
CA GLY A 553 30.84 15.53 15.54
C GLY A 553 30.98 15.71 14.02
N HIS A 554 32.08 15.23 13.45
CA HIS A 554 32.32 15.31 12.01
C HIS A 554 31.83 14.10 11.25
N CYS A 555 31.50 14.35 10.00
CA CYS A 555 31.16 13.39 9.00
C CYS A 555 31.76 13.93 7.70
N PHE A 556 32.28 13.07 6.82
CA PHE A 556 32.83 13.51 5.53
C PHE A 556 32.36 12.63 4.39
N ARG A 557 32.51 13.17 3.19
CA ARG A 557 32.17 12.53 1.93
C ARG A 557 33.42 12.35 1.09
N VAL A 558 33.61 11.17 0.53
CA VAL A 558 34.65 10.88 -0.45
C VAL A 558 33.98 10.65 -1.79
N ASP A 559 34.35 11.47 -2.77
CA ASP A 559 33.91 11.32 -4.15
C ASP A 559 34.80 10.25 -4.83
N PRO A 560 34.24 9.16 -5.38
CA PRO A 560 35.00 8.12 -6.03
C PRO A 560 35.53 8.63 -7.38
N PHE A 561 36.82 8.97 -7.43
CA PHE A 561 37.52 9.14 -8.70
C PHE A 561 37.85 7.76 -9.26
N ILE A 562 37.00 7.23 -10.15
CA ILE A 562 37.35 6.09 -10.99
C ILE A 562 37.51 6.59 -12.43
N GLN A 563 38.75 6.64 -12.91
CA GLN A 563 39.11 6.82 -14.33
C GLN A 563 38.37 7.97 -15.06
N ASP A 564 38.40 9.18 -14.51
CA ASP A 564 37.81 10.40 -15.13
C ASP A 564 36.31 10.34 -15.44
N ILE A 565 35.58 9.36 -14.89
CA ILE A 565 34.12 9.29 -14.97
C ILE A 565 33.56 9.79 -13.65
N GLU A 566 32.95 10.98 -13.69
CA GLU A 566 32.16 11.50 -12.59
C GLU A 566 30.98 10.55 -12.37
N THR A 567 31.01 9.80 -11.26
CA THR A 567 29.88 8.95 -10.88
C THR A 567 29.01 9.68 -9.87
N ASP A 568 27.69 9.52 -9.96
CA ASP A 568 26.71 10.08 -9.00
C ASP A 568 26.78 9.44 -7.59
N TYR A 569 27.80 8.63 -7.31
CA TYR A 569 27.94 7.86 -6.08
C TYR A 569 28.90 8.54 -5.13
N HIS A 570 28.55 8.63 -3.85
CA HIS A 570 29.38 9.26 -2.82
C HIS A 570 29.49 8.34 -1.60
N TYR A 571 30.70 8.12 -1.10
CA TYR A 571 30.90 7.38 0.15
C TYR A 571 30.87 8.34 1.33
N ASN A 572 29.98 8.11 2.28
CA ASN A 572 29.85 8.95 3.48
C ASN A 572 30.43 8.21 4.69
N PHE A 573 31.07 8.97 5.59
CA PHE A 573 31.74 8.42 6.76
C PHE A 573 31.39 9.21 8.02
N ILE A 574 31.13 8.49 9.10
CA ILE A 574 31.12 9.04 10.46
C ILE A 574 32.57 9.09 10.95
N CYS A 575 33.05 10.26 11.37
CA CYS A 575 34.35 10.35 12.02
C CYS A 575 34.26 9.80 13.44
N THR A 576 35.07 8.81 13.78
CA THR A 576 35.32 8.45 15.19
C THR A 576 36.80 8.62 15.49
N LEU A 577 37.23 8.26 16.69
CA LEU A 577 38.65 8.26 17.04
C LEU A 577 39.23 6.84 17.02
N ASP A 578 40.55 6.74 17.00
CA ASP A 578 41.25 5.49 17.25
C ASP A 578 41.19 5.06 18.73
N ASP A 579 41.71 3.87 19.04
CA ASP A 579 41.70 3.30 20.39
C ASP A 579 42.49 4.15 21.41
N GLU A 580 43.33 5.09 20.95
CA GLU A 580 44.08 6.04 21.80
C GLU A 580 43.40 7.43 21.91
N LEU A 581 42.26 7.63 21.22
CA LEU A 581 41.54 8.90 21.14
C LEU A 581 42.37 10.07 20.58
N ARG A 582 43.29 9.81 19.66
CA ARG A 582 44.21 10.79 19.07
C ARG A 582 43.93 11.11 17.62
N TYR A 583 43.60 10.11 16.83
CA TYR A 583 43.47 10.25 15.38
C TYR A 583 42.07 9.86 14.90
N ILE A 584 41.62 10.47 13.81
CA ILE A 584 40.34 10.14 13.20
C ILE A 584 40.42 8.72 12.62
N GLN A 585 39.50 7.86 13.06
CA GLN A 585 39.26 6.54 12.48
C GLN A 585 37.81 6.50 11.98
N PRO A 586 37.55 6.48 10.66
CA PRO A 586 36.19 6.59 10.13
C PRO A 586 35.40 5.26 10.16
N ILE A 587 34.08 5.38 10.23
CA ILE A 587 33.10 4.32 10.00
C ILE A 587 32.34 4.68 8.72
N SER A 588 32.31 3.78 7.74
CA SER A 588 31.54 4.05 6.50
C SER A 588 30.04 3.97 6.76
N SER A 589 29.24 4.68 5.95
CA SER A 589 27.77 4.57 5.90
C SER A 589 27.32 3.11 5.84
N MET A 590 27.94 2.30 4.98
CA MET A 590 27.64 0.88 4.82
C MET A 590 27.96 0.07 6.09
N GLU A 591 29.11 0.30 6.70
CA GLU A 591 29.49 -0.35 7.96
C GLU A 591 28.49 0.01 9.06
N PHE A 592 28.17 1.30 9.22
CA PHE A 592 27.21 1.78 10.20
C PHE A 592 25.81 1.17 10.00
N GLN A 593 25.28 1.20 8.77
CA GLN A 593 23.96 0.65 8.46
C GLN A 593 23.89 -0.86 8.69
N SER A 594 24.97 -1.58 8.40
CA SER A 594 25.03 -3.05 8.57
C SER A 594 24.84 -3.47 10.03
N LEU A 595 25.19 -2.63 11.01
CA LEU A 595 24.99 -2.89 12.44
C LEU A 595 23.52 -3.10 12.79
N PHE A 596 22.62 -2.46 12.04
CA PHE A 596 21.19 -2.49 12.29
C PHE A 596 20.46 -3.55 11.45
N SER A 597 21.20 -4.38 10.68
CA SER A 597 20.61 -5.36 9.76
C SER A 597 19.75 -6.42 10.44
N GLU A 598 20.06 -6.76 11.69
CA GLU A 598 19.37 -7.79 12.48
C GLU A 598 18.29 -7.23 13.41
N VAL A 599 18.02 -5.92 13.38
CA VAL A 599 17.00 -5.32 14.26
C VAL A 599 15.61 -5.85 13.90
N PRO A 600 14.86 -6.43 14.86
CA PRO A 600 13.54 -6.99 14.57
C PRO A 600 12.55 -5.94 14.07
N ASN A 601 11.63 -6.38 13.20
CA ASN A 601 10.54 -5.54 12.74
C ASN A 601 9.67 -5.06 13.92
N GLY A 602 9.33 -3.78 13.93
CA GLY A 602 8.51 -3.16 14.97
C GLY A 602 9.30 -2.51 16.11
N VAL A 603 10.64 -2.52 16.07
CA VAL A 603 11.47 -1.69 16.95
C VAL A 603 11.41 -0.24 16.47
N ASN A 604 11.20 0.70 17.40
CA ASN A 604 11.21 2.13 17.10
C ASN A 604 12.64 2.67 17.14
N ILE A 605 13.19 3.04 15.98
CA ILE A 605 14.55 3.58 15.89
C ILE A 605 14.48 5.09 15.69
N SER A 606 15.16 5.86 16.53
CA SER A 606 15.22 7.31 16.43
C SER A 606 16.66 7.77 16.38
N MET A 607 17.02 8.54 15.36
CA MET A 607 18.39 8.99 15.16
C MET A 607 18.45 10.51 15.04
N LEU A 608 19.46 11.11 15.68
CA LEU A 608 19.76 12.53 15.58
C LEU A 608 21.23 12.68 15.21
N PHE A 609 21.48 13.32 14.07
CA PHE A 609 22.83 13.64 13.62
C PHE A 609 23.00 15.15 13.56
N ASP A 610 23.93 15.66 14.37
CA ASP A 610 24.44 17.01 14.33
C ASP A 610 25.85 16.97 13.70
N CYS A 611 25.89 16.68 12.39
CA CYS A 611 27.09 16.66 11.56
C CYS A 611 26.76 16.96 10.09
N SER A 612 27.74 17.44 9.32
CA SER A 612 27.58 17.61 7.85
C SER A 612 27.43 16.27 7.14
N PHE A 613 26.84 16.25 5.94
CA PHE A 613 26.67 15.01 5.14
C PHE A 613 25.88 13.87 5.82
N ALA A 614 25.23 14.12 6.97
CA ALA A 614 24.59 13.10 7.78
C ALA A 614 23.47 12.32 7.04
N LYS A 615 22.81 12.96 6.08
CA LYS A 615 21.85 12.32 5.19
C LYS A 615 22.44 11.10 4.46
N GLY A 616 23.68 11.23 3.97
CA GLY A 616 24.38 10.16 3.26
C GLY A 616 24.77 8.96 4.13
N ILE A 617 24.79 9.13 5.47
CA ILE A 617 24.98 8.02 6.41
C ILE A 617 23.78 7.08 6.42
N ILE A 618 22.56 7.60 6.18
CA ILE A 618 21.31 6.81 6.18
C ILE A 618 20.86 6.44 4.76
N GLU A 619 20.99 7.33 3.78
CA GLU A 619 20.41 7.16 2.42
C GLU A 619 21.39 6.71 1.33
N ASP A 620 22.61 6.25 1.65
CA ASP A 620 23.66 5.97 0.66
C ASP A 620 23.16 5.24 -0.61
N GLY A 621 23.22 5.95 -1.75
CA GLY A 621 22.56 5.61 -3.02
C GLY A 621 23.12 4.37 -3.72
N LEU A 622 24.25 3.83 -3.28
CA LEU A 622 24.82 2.59 -3.79
C LEU A 622 24.05 1.35 -3.31
N ASN A 623 23.42 1.42 -2.14
CA ASN A 623 22.69 0.30 -1.55
C ASN A 623 21.21 0.64 -1.42
N LYS A 624 20.44 0.31 -2.46
CA LYS A 624 19.00 0.00 -2.35
C LYS A 624 18.75 -1.27 -1.49
N CYS A 625 19.62 -1.57 -0.53
CA CYS A 625 19.52 -2.72 0.36
C CYS A 625 18.61 -2.37 1.54
N SER A 626 17.47 -3.04 1.58
CA SER A 626 16.95 -3.95 2.62
C SER A 626 17.32 -3.79 4.11
N TYR A 627 17.94 -2.71 4.59
CA TYR A 627 18.29 -2.58 6.02
C TYR A 627 17.14 -1.97 6.84
N PRO A 628 16.92 -2.41 8.10
CA PRO A 628 15.85 -1.92 8.97
C PRO A 628 15.81 -0.40 9.15
N LEU A 629 16.97 0.29 9.11
CA LEU A 629 17.05 1.75 9.21
C LEU A 629 16.21 2.46 8.14
N ASN A 630 16.23 1.98 6.90
CA ASN A 630 15.48 2.57 5.79
C ASN A 630 13.98 2.28 5.86
N ARG A 631 13.49 1.48 6.81
CA ARG A 631 12.06 1.14 6.93
C ARG A 631 11.46 1.40 8.31
N GLN A 632 12.26 1.61 9.34
CA GLN A 632 11.76 1.69 10.73
C GLN A 632 12.37 2.84 11.55
N SER A 633 13.32 3.59 10.98
CA SER A 633 13.93 4.73 11.67
C SER A 633 13.25 6.06 11.36
N ILE A 634 13.24 6.96 12.34
CA ILE A 634 12.98 8.38 12.17
C ILE A 634 14.30 9.10 12.43
N SER A 635 14.80 9.85 11.44
CA SER A 635 16.10 10.50 11.54
C SER A 635 15.99 12.02 11.38
N PHE A 636 16.69 12.75 12.26
CA PHE A 636 16.86 14.20 12.27
C PHE A 636 18.28 14.54 11.86
N PHE A 637 18.43 15.48 10.92
CA PHE A 637 19.74 15.93 10.43
C PHE A 637 19.84 17.44 10.48
N SER A 638 21.05 17.92 10.74
CA SER A 638 21.40 19.34 10.66
C SER A 638 21.45 19.90 9.22
N GLU A 639 21.56 19.08 8.16
CA GLU A 639 21.75 19.55 6.77
C GLU A 639 21.08 18.69 5.66
N ASP A 640 20.51 19.32 4.61
CA ASP A 640 19.87 18.65 3.44
C ASP A 640 20.71 18.75 2.17
N VAL A 641 21.13 17.58 1.68
CA VAL A 641 21.64 17.27 0.33
C VAL A 641 22.94 17.97 -0.08
N ASN A 642 23.94 17.16 -0.43
CA ASN A 642 24.96 17.21 -1.50
C ASN A 642 25.51 18.54 -2.06
N THR A 643 25.11 19.71 -1.58
CA THR A 643 25.69 20.99 -1.94
C THR A 643 27.01 21.09 -1.19
N LEU A 644 28.08 21.44 -1.92
CA LEU A 644 29.46 21.56 -1.43
C LEU A 644 29.65 22.63 -0.33
N LYS A 645 28.59 23.10 0.32
CA LYS A 645 28.63 24.18 1.31
C LYS A 645 28.61 23.57 2.70
N SER A 646 29.77 23.54 3.34
CA SER A 646 29.88 23.25 4.77
C SER A 646 28.91 24.11 5.58
N LEU A 647 28.32 23.54 6.63
CA LEU A 647 27.59 24.30 7.64
C LEU A 647 28.42 25.52 8.08
N PRO A 648 27.79 26.68 8.36
CA PRO A 648 28.45 27.72 9.13
C PRO A 648 29.04 27.08 10.39
N LYS A 649 30.25 27.50 10.79
CA LYS A 649 30.94 27.06 12.01
C LYS A 649 30.21 27.42 13.31
N ASP A 650 28.95 27.84 13.22
CA ASP A 650 28.11 28.27 14.33
C ASP A 650 26.72 27.60 14.32
N TYR A 651 26.42 26.68 13.39
CA TYR A 651 25.11 26.00 13.37
C TYR A 651 25.01 25.00 14.53
N GLN A 652 23.99 25.16 15.37
CA GLN A 652 23.83 24.45 16.65
C GLN A 652 22.49 23.70 16.70
N PHE A 653 22.29 22.74 15.79
CA PHE A 653 21.03 22.01 15.65
C PHE A 653 20.59 21.33 16.96
N LEU A 654 21.50 20.58 17.58
CA LEU A 654 21.20 19.86 18.81
C LEU A 654 20.93 20.81 19.99
N GLN A 655 21.57 21.99 20.02
CA GLN A 655 21.27 22.99 21.06
C GLN A 655 19.87 23.58 20.87
N ASN A 656 19.45 23.87 19.64
CA ASN A 656 18.10 24.32 19.35
C ASN A 656 17.06 23.25 19.70
N PHE A 657 17.36 21.98 19.41
CA PHE A 657 16.55 20.85 19.85
C PHE A 657 16.41 20.82 21.39
N ASN A 658 17.52 20.98 22.11
CA ASN A 658 17.54 21.02 23.58
C ASN A 658 16.71 22.19 24.14
N LYS A 659 16.81 23.38 23.55
CA LYS A 659 16.00 24.55 23.94
C LYS A 659 14.51 24.26 23.82
N ILE A 660 14.08 23.64 22.73
CA ILE A 660 12.68 23.28 22.50
C ILE A 660 12.17 22.29 23.56
N LEU A 661 12.98 21.29 23.92
CA LEU A 661 12.64 20.35 24.98
C LEU A 661 12.55 21.06 26.35
N ALA A 662 13.53 21.91 26.67
CA ALA A 662 13.58 22.64 27.93
C ALA A 662 12.43 23.65 28.10
N GLU A 663 12.03 24.35 27.04
CA GLU A 663 10.87 25.25 27.05
C GLU A 663 9.58 24.49 27.37
N GLN A 664 9.40 23.29 26.81
CA GLN A 664 8.24 22.46 27.13
C GLN A 664 8.20 22.12 28.62
N THR A 665 9.33 21.67 29.16
CA THR A 665 9.46 21.33 30.59
C THR A 665 9.13 22.52 31.48
N ARG A 666 9.64 23.71 31.14
CA ARG A 666 9.42 24.94 31.90
C ARG A 666 7.96 25.38 31.92
N ILE A 667 7.29 25.40 30.75
CA ILE A 667 5.87 25.81 30.62
C ILE A 667 4.99 24.92 31.50
N GLU A 668 5.22 23.61 31.49
CA GLU A 668 4.36 22.67 32.20
C GLU A 668 4.59 22.64 33.72
N LEU A 669 5.84 22.81 34.16
CA LEU A 669 6.16 22.88 35.59
C LEU A 669 5.67 24.19 36.23
N ILE A 670 5.83 25.33 35.56
CA ILE A 670 5.49 26.65 36.12
C ILE A 670 4.01 26.96 36.00
N GLU A 671 3.39 26.70 34.84
CA GLU A 671 2.03 27.21 34.58
C GLU A 671 0.92 26.26 35.06
N ARG A 672 1.22 24.96 35.24
CA ARG A 672 0.17 23.96 35.50
C ARG A 672 0.34 23.17 36.80
N GLY A 673 1.48 23.32 37.49
CA GLY A 673 1.75 22.59 38.73
C GLY A 673 1.74 21.06 38.58
N ILE A 674 1.95 20.55 37.36
CA ILE A 674 1.90 19.11 37.06
C ILE A 674 3.31 18.54 37.22
N SER A 675 3.45 17.49 38.02
CA SER A 675 4.75 16.84 38.31
C SER A 675 5.31 15.98 37.17
N LYS A 676 4.58 15.84 36.05
CA LYS A 676 4.98 15.07 34.87
C LYS A 676 4.70 15.87 33.60
N THR A 677 5.74 16.12 32.82
CA THR A 677 5.64 16.86 31.56
C THR A 677 4.98 16.00 30.47
N LYS A 678 4.06 16.57 29.70
CA LYS A 678 3.51 15.93 28.50
C LYS A 678 4.58 15.93 27.42
N LYS A 679 4.95 14.72 26.99
CA LYS A 679 5.91 14.49 25.90
C LYS A 679 5.44 15.14 24.60
N MET A 680 6.36 15.83 23.93
CA MET A 680 6.13 16.39 22.60
C MET A 680 6.23 15.30 21.54
N THR A 681 5.41 15.37 20.50
CA THR A 681 5.54 14.48 19.34
C THR A 681 6.61 14.97 18.36
N TYR A 682 7.12 14.08 17.49
CA TYR A 682 8.07 14.47 16.45
C TYR A 682 7.56 15.61 15.57
N ARG A 683 6.27 15.62 15.24
CA ARG A 683 5.64 16.68 14.45
C ARG A 683 5.64 18.02 15.21
N GLN A 684 5.41 18.00 16.51
CA GLN A 684 5.44 19.19 17.34
C GLN A 684 6.87 19.73 17.46
N ILE A 685 7.85 18.86 17.70
CA ILE A 685 9.27 19.23 17.74
C ILE A 685 9.69 19.84 16.39
N LEU A 686 9.37 19.19 15.27
CA LEU A 686 9.66 19.72 13.93
C LEU A 686 8.97 21.04 13.65
N SER A 687 7.72 21.22 14.07
CA SER A 687 7.02 22.48 13.88
C SER A 687 7.69 23.62 14.64
N LYS A 688 8.16 23.37 15.86
CA LYS A 688 8.91 24.36 16.66
C LYS A 688 10.30 24.61 16.07
N LEU A 689 11.00 23.56 15.63
CA LEU A 689 12.30 23.69 14.96
C LEU A 689 12.17 24.53 13.68
N LYS A 690 11.15 24.28 12.85
CA LYS A 690 10.89 25.08 11.64
C LYS A 690 10.62 26.54 11.94
N ILE A 691 9.88 26.84 13.02
CA ILE A 691 9.62 28.22 13.45
C ILE A 691 10.92 28.90 13.93
N ALA A 692 11.76 28.18 14.68
CA ALA A 692 13.06 28.68 15.11
C ALA A 692 14.02 28.93 13.93
N ASP A 693 14.00 28.06 12.92
CA ASP A 693 14.87 28.13 11.73
C ASP A 693 14.35 29.02 10.58
N MET A 694 13.14 29.60 10.64
CA MET A 694 12.69 30.53 9.56
C MET A 694 13.60 31.77 9.42
N ASN A 695 14.53 32.00 10.35
CA ASN A 695 15.49 33.09 10.32
C ASN A 695 16.86 32.72 9.69
N GLU A 696 17.19 31.44 9.50
CA GLU A 696 18.49 30.98 8.97
C GLU A 696 18.24 29.93 7.88
N HIS A 697 18.94 30.00 6.74
CA HIS A 697 18.60 29.27 5.49
C HIS A 697 18.83 27.74 5.51
N HIS A 698 18.75 27.09 6.67
CA HIS A 698 18.91 25.65 6.85
C HIS A 698 17.61 25.08 7.42
N HIS A 699 17.13 23.97 6.86
CA HIS A 699 15.90 23.34 7.32
C HIS A 699 16.22 21.93 7.80
N PRO A 700 15.85 21.56 9.04
CA PRO A 700 16.06 20.21 9.52
C PRO A 700 15.20 19.25 8.72
N ILE A 701 15.80 18.15 8.26
CA ILE A 701 15.08 17.16 7.46
C ILE A 701 14.67 16.03 8.35
N LEU A 702 13.40 15.67 8.20
CA LEU A 702 12.91 14.40 8.65
C LEU A 702 13.02 13.42 7.47
N LEU A 703 13.95 12.46 7.56
CA LEU A 703 13.94 11.34 6.63
C LEU A 703 13.18 10.18 7.25
N ASN A 704 12.41 9.53 6.39
CA ASN A 704 11.69 8.30 6.66
C ASN A 704 10.53 8.44 7.68
N GLN A 705 9.35 8.80 7.17
CA GLN A 705 8.08 8.73 7.92
C GLN A 705 7.46 7.33 7.89
N SER A 706 8.29 6.31 7.69
CA SER A 706 7.80 4.95 7.62
C SER A 706 7.30 4.46 8.97
N ASN A 707 7.43 5.21 10.08
CA ASN A 707 6.84 5.01 11.42
C ASN A 707 5.74 6.07 11.75
N LYS A 708 4.46 5.83 11.40
CA LYS A 708 3.34 6.80 11.54
C LYS A 708 2.52 6.72 12.84
N SER A 709 2.98 6.07 13.90
CA SER A 709 2.55 6.53 15.23
C SER A 709 3.28 7.85 15.47
N ASN A 710 2.73 8.94 14.93
CA ASN A 710 3.25 10.31 15.01
C ASN A 710 3.18 10.89 16.43
N ASP A 711 3.26 10.02 17.45
CA ASP A 711 3.24 10.34 18.85
C ASP A 711 4.45 9.71 19.53
N LEU A 712 5.09 10.46 20.41
CA LEU A 712 5.95 9.92 21.47
C LEU A 712 5.10 9.24 22.58
N HIS A 713 3.85 8.84 22.27
CA HIS A 713 2.85 8.34 23.22
C HIS A 713 2.97 6.85 23.58
N PHE A 714 3.94 6.09 23.07
CA PHE A 714 4.12 4.70 23.51
C PHE A 714 4.99 4.52 24.77
N LEU A 715 5.17 5.60 25.53
CA LEU A 715 5.80 5.59 26.85
C LEU A 715 4.82 5.93 27.99
N SER A 716 3.52 5.69 27.80
CA SER A 716 2.49 5.86 28.84
C SER A 716 1.88 4.55 29.35
N SER A 717 2.61 3.44 29.28
CA SER A 717 2.25 2.21 29.99
C SER A 717 3.40 1.77 30.92
N ILE A 718 3.61 2.57 31.97
CA ILE A 718 4.00 2.12 33.31
C ILE A 718 2.87 2.54 34.23
#